data_AF-A0A2A6P134-F1
#
_entry.id   AF-A0A2A6P134-F1
#
_cell.length_a   1.000
_cell.length_b   1.000
_cell.length_c   1.000
_cell.angle_alpha   90.00
_cell.angle_beta   90.00
_cell.angle_gamma   90.00
#
_symmetry.space_group_name_H-M   'P 1'
#
loop_
_entity.id
_entity.type
_entity.pdbx_description
1 polymer ?
#
loop_
_entity_poly.entity_id
_entity_poly.type
_entity_poly.pdbx_seq_one_letter_code
_entity_poly.pdbx_strand_id
1 'polypeptide(L)'
;MANRRLDPVSYRRFEAQPLLAEGLLSVARDNGDLERKVAMGLARAADEFGRRADRQAQRAGELAGARDALAGAPTGATVSRGATDPAATGSVTAAPSGVVTTASGSVADLAKSVLRKEEGFRETPYYDVNAHRVGYGSDTTVLADGRVVPVKPGMRITRDDAERDLDHRLSNVEGARARQQLGDLWNTLPANVQAGLLSVAYNYGSLPDAVVSAASSGIDAIASAVAGLSSNPERRQREAALIRAGGGAPGEAYSRLPSPSSVAPISVTPISDPVTVTPGTAGTFRPTGRDTVYGRAYDVAGTRTYLEMADLAMVENQRAIYETYKDDPAMLRKALDEGLEADLRDNVFEEIAPEYSVAYRKRATSLLDKADSARRERELMQNKVDFLGRVEELENRKSQQLAGLDFNDPSAGASVADLQSSIDAHWDSAVSRGIIDLDDAEKFKRQSRSDATVGFYVRQALTMPADDIKTLRAKMTEDYAAGDLAGVTADDWDKIEKGLAGAESARRTQDEKANADFAKRGEDLAKRVARGLPVTAEELARFQLDAGTAPKGKEIASSTLARMRVSEAIRTQPIGAVERNVKTLLGEGATSEDVDFARRTIAEHRKDLQTDPLGVAERFGVLPISPGLPLDGDIDPDGVAGAFAERINAANAAAKHFGVQPRFFRPGEAEAIEAAVKADPQRGLDIAAGLVSAAGGDTDKVFRELGDAAPAVALSGGLIASGGNRQAALDLIAGFGKSPDGKAYADIPNTKRLPAAQAVTGTALAFTPDQVNRLDQAAASIARKRLYDAGIDPKKEDAKPVYERAYQEAAGATFANGVQFGGIADYDRGAWYSPQKVLLPPSIRADRFPQLMGALTDQDVGQVKAKNGRVWTARDFQKAMPVAVKGGFAFALGDVDGSAPMFIADENGNPLVLNLEAMRPVLEPRVPGAYR
;
A
#
# COMPACT_ATOMS: atom_id res chain seq x y z
N MET A 1 80.82 40.85 -22.15
CA MET A 1 81.80 41.55 -21.28
C MET A 1 81.92 42.98 -21.81
N ALA A 2 81.73 44.01 -20.97
CA ALA A 2 82.79 44.85 -20.37
C ALA A 2 83.38 45.86 -21.38
N ASN A 3 83.75 47.12 -21.06
CA ASN A 3 83.95 47.82 -19.78
C ASN A 3 83.37 49.26 -19.87
N ARG A 4 82.74 49.79 -18.82
CA ARG A 4 83.32 50.74 -17.83
C ARG A 4 84.12 51.89 -18.47
N ARG A 5 83.65 53.15 -18.45
CA ARG A 5 83.27 54.05 -17.31
C ARG A 5 84.50 54.64 -16.60
N LEU A 6 84.50 55.98 -16.49
CA LEU A 6 84.81 56.88 -15.35
C LEU A 6 84.75 58.30 -15.96
N ASP A 7 83.75 59.13 -15.67
CA ASP A 7 83.65 60.03 -14.50
C ASP A 7 84.72 61.17 -14.52
N PRO A 8 84.45 62.40 -14.01
CA PRO A 8 83.27 63.24 -14.22
C PRO A 8 83.66 64.76 -14.38
N VAL A 9 82.79 65.67 -13.89
CA VAL A 9 82.98 67.10 -13.53
C VAL A 9 82.39 68.16 -14.48
N SER A 10 81.52 69.00 -13.89
CA SER A 10 80.92 70.21 -14.43
C SER A 10 81.63 71.47 -13.91
N TYR A 11 81.73 72.55 -14.70
CA TYR A 11 81.86 73.94 -14.23
C TYR A 11 81.75 74.95 -15.41
N ARG A 12 81.71 76.27 -15.11
CA ARG A 12 81.66 77.43 -16.04
C ARG A 12 83.13 77.84 -16.42
N ARG A 13 83.61 79.09 -16.60
CA ARG A 13 83.11 80.46 -16.41
C ARG A 13 84.03 81.51 -17.10
N PHE A 14 83.49 82.26 -18.07
CA PHE A 14 83.91 83.66 -18.39
C PHE A 14 85.35 83.89 -18.94
N GLU A 15 85.58 85.11 -19.44
CA GLU A 15 86.87 85.75 -19.81
C GLU A 15 87.63 85.19 -21.03
N ALA A 16 88.41 85.96 -21.79
CA ALA A 16 88.37 87.39 -22.15
C ALA A 16 89.27 87.60 -23.39
N GLN A 17 89.06 88.65 -24.20
CA GLN A 17 90.07 89.08 -25.18
C GLN A 17 91.35 89.51 -24.46
N PRO A 18 92.54 89.38 -25.08
CA PRO A 18 93.19 90.63 -25.53
C PRO A 18 94.13 90.57 -26.77
N LEU A 19 94.16 91.72 -27.49
CA LEU A 19 95.32 92.43 -28.07
C LEU A 19 96.13 91.76 -29.22
N LEU A 20 96.13 92.36 -30.42
CA LEU A 20 97.18 93.22 -31.03
C LEU A 20 98.32 92.41 -31.72
N ALA A 21 99.02 92.90 -32.74
CA ALA A 21 99.08 94.22 -33.41
C ALA A 21 98.90 94.04 -34.95
N GLU A 22 99.12 94.98 -35.89
CA GLU A 22 99.91 96.21 -35.88
C GLU A 22 99.60 97.14 -37.07
N GLY A 23 99.59 98.46 -36.84
CA GLY A 23 99.73 99.54 -37.84
C GLY A 23 98.60 99.78 -38.88
N LEU A 24 98.47 100.97 -39.49
CA LEU A 24 99.08 102.28 -39.20
C LEU A 24 98.21 103.41 -39.82
N LEU A 25 97.86 104.41 -39.00
CA LEU A 25 97.42 105.79 -39.28
C LEU A 25 96.89 106.22 -40.68
N SER A 26 95.70 106.87 -40.68
CA SER A 26 95.59 108.27 -41.15
C SER A 26 94.39 109.04 -40.57
N VAL A 27 94.69 110.01 -39.69
CA VAL A 27 94.00 111.28 -39.32
C VAL A 27 92.51 111.47 -39.63
N ALA A 28 91.74 111.83 -38.59
CA ALA A 28 90.34 112.25 -38.66
C ALA A 28 90.13 113.70 -39.12
N ARG A 29 88.95 113.97 -39.73
CA ARG A 29 88.25 115.27 -39.79
C ARG A 29 86.75 115.06 -39.58
N ASP A 30 86.04 116.08 -39.11
CA ASP A 30 84.72 115.96 -38.46
C ASP A 30 83.52 115.62 -39.37
N ASN A 31 82.79 114.53 -39.08
CA ASN A 31 81.42 114.29 -39.59
C ASN A 31 80.66 113.07 -38.95
N GLY A 32 80.27 113.17 -37.67
CA GLY A 32 79.04 112.52 -37.14
C GLY A 32 79.06 110.99 -36.91
N ASP A 33 80.05 110.46 -36.19
CA ASP A 33 80.22 109.00 -36.03
C ASP A 33 79.55 108.39 -34.78
N LEU A 34 78.91 109.22 -33.94
CA LEU A 34 78.21 108.77 -32.72
C LEU A 34 76.82 108.22 -33.05
N GLU A 35 76.09 108.89 -33.94
CA GLU A 35 74.74 108.55 -34.38
C GLU A 35 74.67 107.14 -35.00
N ARG A 36 75.67 106.76 -35.81
CA ARG A 36 75.74 105.45 -36.46
C ARG A 36 75.75 104.27 -35.47
N LYS A 37 76.49 104.40 -34.36
CA LYS A 37 76.61 103.31 -33.36
C LYS A 37 75.32 103.11 -32.57
N VAL A 38 74.59 104.19 -32.28
CA VAL A 38 73.26 104.12 -31.66
C VAL A 38 72.25 103.46 -32.60
N ALA A 39 72.26 103.82 -33.89
CA ALA A 39 71.40 103.20 -34.90
C ALA A 39 71.63 101.68 -35.03
N MET A 40 72.89 101.20 -35.01
CA MET A 40 73.19 99.76 -35.05
C MET A 40 72.72 99.01 -33.79
N GLY A 41 72.74 99.65 -32.61
CA GLY A 41 72.20 99.07 -31.38
C GLY A 41 70.68 98.90 -31.44
N LEU A 42 69.98 99.95 -31.92
CA LEU A 42 68.53 99.94 -32.12
C LEU A 42 68.09 98.90 -33.16
N ALA A 43 68.84 98.75 -34.26
CA ALA A 43 68.54 97.75 -35.30
C ALA A 43 68.57 96.31 -34.75
N ARG A 44 69.57 95.93 -33.96
CA ARG A 44 69.63 94.58 -33.36
C ARG A 44 68.51 94.34 -32.35
N ALA A 45 68.13 95.37 -31.60
CA ALA A 45 66.99 95.28 -30.70
C ALA A 45 65.70 95.06 -31.52
N ALA A 46 65.51 95.78 -32.63
CA ALA A 46 64.38 95.59 -33.54
C ALA A 46 64.36 94.17 -34.14
N ASP A 47 65.48 93.59 -34.56
CA ASP A 47 65.56 92.20 -35.05
C ASP A 47 65.24 91.16 -33.97
N GLU A 48 65.56 91.44 -32.70
CA GLU A 48 65.21 90.57 -31.59
C GLU A 48 63.72 90.69 -31.22
N PHE A 49 63.17 91.91 -31.24
CA PHE A 49 61.74 92.14 -31.08
C PHE A 49 60.93 91.51 -32.23
N GLY A 50 61.41 91.61 -33.48
CA GLY A 50 60.82 90.94 -34.65
C GLY A 50 60.77 89.43 -34.47
N ARG A 51 61.90 88.78 -34.15
CA ARG A 51 61.92 87.33 -33.87
C ARG A 51 61.14 86.91 -32.61
N ARG A 52 60.91 87.81 -31.65
CA ARG A 52 59.99 87.56 -30.52
C ARG A 52 58.53 87.67 -30.98
N ALA A 53 58.20 88.67 -31.81
CA ALA A 53 56.88 88.86 -32.41
C ALA A 53 56.51 87.69 -33.33
N ASP A 54 57.41 87.23 -34.22
CA ASP A 54 57.17 86.08 -35.10
C ASP A 54 56.87 84.80 -34.31
N ARG A 55 57.61 84.53 -33.23
CA ARG A 55 57.35 83.37 -32.36
C ARG A 55 56.04 83.50 -31.56
N GLN A 56 55.65 84.71 -31.19
CA GLN A 56 54.34 84.96 -30.58
C GLN A 56 53.21 84.81 -31.60
N ALA A 57 53.39 85.31 -32.82
CA ALA A 57 52.45 85.17 -33.93
C ALA A 57 52.29 83.71 -34.37
N GLN A 58 53.38 82.95 -34.44
CA GLN A 58 53.36 81.51 -34.72
C GLN A 58 52.56 80.76 -33.64
N ARG A 59 52.89 80.96 -32.34
CA ARG A 59 52.16 80.29 -31.24
C ARG A 59 50.70 80.72 -31.15
N ALA A 60 50.40 81.99 -31.41
CA ALA A 60 49.03 82.48 -31.44
C ALA A 60 48.26 81.88 -32.64
N GLY A 61 48.92 81.71 -33.79
CA GLY A 61 48.40 80.99 -34.94
C GLY A 61 48.13 79.52 -34.62
N GLU A 62 49.13 78.79 -34.11
CA GLU A 62 49.02 77.38 -33.68
C GLU A 62 47.86 77.17 -32.71
N LEU A 63 47.76 77.98 -31.65
CA LEU A 63 46.72 77.86 -30.63
C LEU A 63 45.32 78.23 -31.17
N ALA A 64 45.21 79.28 -31.98
CA ALA A 64 43.93 79.67 -32.57
C ALA A 64 43.47 78.65 -33.62
N GLY A 65 44.39 78.15 -34.45
CA GLY A 65 44.12 77.14 -35.47
C GLY A 65 43.66 75.84 -34.85
N ALA A 66 44.39 75.32 -33.86
CA ALA A 66 43.99 74.12 -33.13
C ALA A 66 42.66 74.29 -32.38
N ARG A 67 42.39 75.47 -31.79
CA ARG A 67 41.13 75.73 -31.07
C ARG A 67 39.94 75.83 -32.03
N ASP A 68 40.08 76.57 -33.12
CA ASP A 68 39.00 76.77 -34.08
C ASP A 68 38.76 75.49 -34.91
N ALA A 69 39.80 74.69 -35.16
CA ALA A 69 39.67 73.36 -35.73
C ALA A 69 38.99 72.37 -34.79
N LEU A 70 39.27 72.41 -33.49
CA LEU A 70 38.56 71.59 -32.49
C LEU A 70 37.10 72.01 -32.36
N ALA A 71 36.81 73.31 -32.42
CA ALA A 71 35.43 73.84 -32.38
C ALA A 71 34.64 73.58 -33.68
N GLY A 72 35.33 73.52 -34.83
CA GLY A 72 34.77 73.21 -36.13
C GLY A 72 34.99 71.77 -36.60
N ALA A 73 35.43 70.87 -35.73
CA ALA A 73 35.67 69.47 -36.05
C ALA A 73 34.35 68.70 -36.24
N PRO A 74 34.33 67.64 -37.07
CA PRO A 74 33.21 66.71 -37.07
C PRO A 74 33.15 65.96 -35.74
N THR A 75 31.94 65.55 -35.34
CA THR A 75 31.74 64.64 -34.20
C THR A 75 31.25 63.28 -34.70
N GLY A 76 31.58 62.21 -33.98
CA GLY A 76 31.08 60.87 -34.29
C GLY A 76 29.60 60.71 -33.95
N ALA A 77 28.93 59.80 -34.63
CA ALA A 77 27.57 59.40 -34.32
C ALA A 77 27.52 58.73 -32.94
N THR A 78 26.58 59.17 -32.09
CA THR A 78 26.44 58.61 -30.74
C THR A 78 25.45 57.46 -30.74
N VAL A 79 25.88 56.33 -30.19
CA VAL A 79 25.07 55.13 -29.99
C VAL A 79 24.45 55.17 -28.61
N SER A 80 23.18 55.57 -28.52
CA SER A 80 22.42 55.41 -27.28
C SER A 80 21.72 54.07 -27.30
N ARG A 81 22.23 53.09 -26.52
CA ARG A 81 21.43 51.92 -26.16
C ARG A 81 20.40 52.42 -25.15
N GLY A 82 19.13 52.46 -25.58
CA GLY A 82 18.05 52.94 -24.72
C GLY A 82 18.07 52.22 -23.37
N ALA A 83 18.09 53.00 -22.29
CA ALA A 83 17.86 52.45 -20.96
C ALA A 83 16.41 51.95 -20.92
N THR A 84 16.23 50.63 -20.93
CA THR A 84 14.92 50.02 -20.79
C THR A 84 14.41 50.23 -19.37
N ASP A 85 13.43 51.11 -19.21
CA ASP A 85 12.52 51.07 -18.07
C ASP A 85 11.91 49.65 -17.97
N PRO A 86 11.71 49.08 -16.76
CA PRO A 86 11.31 47.69 -16.57
C PRO A 86 9.82 47.43 -16.84
N ALA A 87 9.22 48.15 -17.79
CA ALA A 87 7.76 48.27 -17.95
C ALA A 87 7.28 48.14 -19.42
N ALA A 88 7.98 47.38 -20.27
CA ALA A 88 7.44 46.89 -21.53
C ALA A 88 8.25 45.69 -22.08
N THR A 89 7.86 44.48 -21.71
CA THR A 89 8.41 43.25 -22.34
C THR A 89 7.27 42.32 -22.71
N GLY A 90 6.79 42.44 -23.96
CA GLY A 90 6.02 41.38 -24.58
C GLY A 90 6.92 40.16 -24.73
N SER A 91 6.58 39.05 -24.07
CA SER A 91 7.44 37.87 -24.04
C SER A 91 7.43 37.15 -25.39
N VAL A 92 8.43 37.47 -26.22
CA VAL A 92 8.91 36.54 -27.24
C VAL A 92 9.43 35.30 -26.51
N THR A 93 8.72 34.19 -26.64
CA THR A 93 9.04 32.93 -25.97
C THR A 93 10.28 32.31 -26.59
N ALA A 94 11.44 32.59 -26.01
CA ALA A 94 12.61 31.74 -26.16
C ALA A 94 12.25 30.34 -25.63
N ALA A 95 12.07 29.38 -26.54
CA ALA A 95 11.76 28.01 -26.17
C ALA A 95 12.95 27.40 -25.41
N PRO A 96 12.79 26.98 -24.15
CA PRO A 96 13.81 26.15 -23.52
C PRO A 96 13.82 24.80 -24.26
N SER A 97 14.95 24.46 -24.86
CA SER A 97 15.21 23.11 -25.37
C SER A 97 15.19 22.13 -24.19
N GLY A 98 14.02 21.56 -23.94
CA GLY A 98 13.75 20.60 -22.88
C GLY A 98 12.72 19.63 -23.42
N VAL A 99 13.19 18.40 -23.69
CA VAL A 99 12.40 17.34 -24.32
C VAL A 99 11.21 17.01 -23.43
N VAL A 100 10.03 17.45 -23.84
CA VAL A 100 8.77 17.00 -23.25
C VAL A 100 8.46 15.65 -23.89
N THR A 101 8.97 14.58 -23.29
CA THR A 101 8.42 13.25 -23.54
C THR A 101 6.95 13.28 -23.12
N THR A 102 6.06 13.12 -24.10
CA THR A 102 4.61 13.04 -23.91
C THR A 102 4.23 11.71 -23.24
N ALA A 103 4.56 11.60 -21.96
CA ALA A 103 4.20 10.47 -21.13
C ALA A 103 2.69 10.48 -20.86
N SER A 104 1.97 9.60 -21.55
CA SER A 104 0.58 9.23 -21.26
C SER A 104 0.49 8.42 -19.96
N GLY A 105 0.94 8.99 -18.85
CA GLY A 105 0.88 8.43 -17.51
C GLY A 105 -0.22 9.08 -16.67
N SER A 106 -0.60 8.43 -15.58
CA SER A 106 -1.48 9.07 -14.59
C SER A 106 -0.76 10.25 -13.91
N VAL A 107 -1.52 11.12 -13.26
CA VAL A 107 -0.99 12.21 -12.41
C VAL A 107 0.04 11.68 -11.40
N ALA A 108 -0.19 10.48 -10.88
CA ALA A 108 0.72 9.81 -9.96
C ALA A 108 2.03 9.41 -10.66
N ASP A 109 2.01 8.94 -11.90
CA ASP A 109 3.22 8.54 -12.63
C ASP A 109 4.10 9.74 -12.99
N LEU A 110 3.47 10.87 -13.34
CA LEU A 110 4.19 12.13 -13.56
C LEU A 110 4.78 12.67 -12.24
N ALA A 111 4.05 12.62 -11.13
CA ALA A 111 4.58 12.99 -9.82
C ALA A 111 5.75 12.08 -9.38
N LYS A 112 5.63 10.76 -9.60
CA LYS A 112 6.70 9.80 -9.33
C LYS A 112 7.93 10.06 -10.19
N SER A 113 7.79 10.37 -11.49
CA SER A 113 8.95 10.63 -12.35
C SER A 113 9.73 11.87 -11.92
N VAL A 114 9.03 12.92 -11.47
CA VAL A 114 9.64 14.11 -10.86
C VAL A 114 10.34 13.75 -9.55
N LEU A 115 9.66 13.06 -8.62
CA LEU A 115 10.23 12.74 -7.31
C LEU A 115 11.41 11.77 -7.37
N ARG A 116 11.39 10.77 -8.26
CA ARG A 116 12.55 9.89 -8.52
C ARG A 116 13.78 10.68 -8.97
N LYS A 117 13.58 11.76 -9.75
CA LYS A 117 14.64 12.63 -10.26
C LYS A 117 15.16 13.63 -9.20
N GLU A 118 14.26 14.19 -8.40
CA GLU A 118 14.61 15.23 -7.42
C GLU A 118 15.12 14.67 -6.08
N GLU A 119 14.60 13.52 -5.60
CA GLU A 119 15.02 12.92 -4.32
C GLU A 119 16.19 11.92 -4.48
N GLY A 120 16.20 11.16 -5.58
CA GLY A 120 17.10 10.03 -5.79
C GLY A 120 16.80 8.83 -4.88
N PHE A 121 17.27 7.63 -5.25
CA PHE A 121 17.06 6.41 -4.46
C PHE A 121 18.26 6.11 -3.54
N ARG A 122 18.00 5.81 -2.26
CA ARG A 122 18.99 5.31 -1.30
C ARG A 122 18.52 4.00 -0.65
N GLU A 123 19.30 2.94 -0.82
CA GLU A 123 19.01 1.59 -0.29
C GLU A 123 19.15 1.51 1.25
N THR A 124 20.13 2.23 1.80
CA THR A 124 20.50 2.21 3.23
C THR A 124 20.08 3.50 3.94
N PRO A 125 19.48 3.42 5.15
CA PRO A 125 19.08 4.59 5.91
C PRO A 125 20.23 5.52 6.27
N TYR A 126 19.98 6.83 6.21
CA TYR A 126 20.85 7.88 6.75
C TYR A 126 20.09 8.71 7.79
N TYR A 127 20.78 9.25 8.78
CA TYR A 127 20.15 10.16 9.75
C TYR A 127 20.02 11.56 9.14
N ASP A 128 18.84 12.15 9.27
CA ASP A 128 18.49 13.49 8.80
C ASP A 128 17.71 14.20 9.90
N VAL A 129 18.39 15.13 10.59
CA VAL A 129 17.91 16.05 11.65
C VAL A 129 17.04 15.43 12.75
N ASN A 130 15.83 14.95 12.41
CA ASN A 130 14.81 14.40 13.29
C ASN A 130 14.54 12.88 13.13
N ALA A 131 14.94 12.26 12.01
CA ALA A 131 14.59 10.87 11.69
C ALA A 131 15.65 10.17 10.83
N HIS A 132 15.57 8.83 10.73
CA HIS A 132 16.30 8.11 9.69
C HIS A 132 15.49 8.15 8.39
N ARG A 133 16.14 8.45 7.28
CA ARG A 133 15.54 8.54 5.94
C ARG A 133 16.08 7.44 5.03
N VAL A 134 15.24 6.84 4.20
CA VAL A 134 15.62 5.82 3.21
C VAL A 134 14.74 5.91 1.94
N GLY A 135 15.09 5.18 0.88
CA GLY A 135 14.35 5.20 -0.38
C GLY A 135 14.46 6.56 -1.05
N TYR A 136 13.30 7.17 -1.35
CA TYR A 136 13.17 8.52 -1.89
C TYR A 136 13.06 9.59 -0.79
N GLY A 137 13.85 9.49 0.29
CA GLY A 137 13.84 10.46 1.40
C GLY A 137 12.70 10.28 2.41
N SER A 138 12.26 9.05 2.66
CA SER A 138 11.14 8.74 3.56
C SER A 138 11.60 8.28 4.94
N ASP A 139 10.89 8.71 6.00
CA ASP A 139 11.08 8.23 7.39
C ASP A 139 10.24 6.98 7.71
N THR A 140 9.41 6.55 6.76
CA THR A 140 8.74 5.24 6.73
C THR A 140 9.13 4.45 5.49
N THR A 141 8.75 3.18 5.45
CA THR A 141 8.79 2.36 4.24
C THR A 141 7.60 1.40 4.23
N VAL A 142 7.10 1.07 3.04
CA VAL A 142 6.02 0.09 2.82
C VAL A 142 6.62 -1.24 2.38
N LEU A 143 6.58 -2.20 3.29
CA LEU A 143 7.06 -3.56 3.05
C LEU A 143 6.21 -4.28 2.00
N ALA A 144 6.73 -5.35 1.43
CA ALA A 144 6.02 -6.20 0.45
C ALA A 144 4.69 -6.79 0.98
N ASP A 145 4.48 -6.86 2.30
CA ASP A 145 3.22 -7.28 2.93
C ASP A 145 2.21 -6.13 3.14
N GLY A 146 2.53 -4.92 2.67
CA GLY A 146 1.70 -3.72 2.75
C GLY A 146 1.80 -2.95 4.07
N ARG A 147 2.60 -3.39 5.05
CA ARG A 147 2.78 -2.64 6.31
C ARG A 147 3.70 -1.44 6.13
N VAL A 148 3.21 -0.28 6.58
CA VAL A 148 4.03 0.93 6.80
C VAL A 148 4.83 0.74 8.09
N VAL A 149 6.15 0.85 8.03
CA VAL A 149 7.03 0.76 9.20
C VAL A 149 8.01 1.95 9.28
N PRO A 150 8.32 2.46 10.48
CA PRO A 150 9.31 3.52 10.64
C PRO A 150 10.72 3.01 10.33
N VAL A 151 11.51 3.84 9.66
CA VAL A 151 12.88 3.52 9.26
C VAL A 151 13.80 3.49 10.48
N LYS A 152 14.61 2.43 10.59
CA LYS A 152 15.55 2.20 11.69
C LYS A 152 16.99 2.09 11.17
N PRO A 153 17.99 2.47 11.97
CA PRO A 153 19.39 2.25 11.60
C PRO A 153 19.64 0.77 11.31
N GLY A 154 20.38 0.49 10.22
CA GLY A 154 20.71 -0.87 9.78
C GLY A 154 19.65 -1.59 8.93
N MET A 155 18.49 -0.99 8.65
CA MET A 155 17.58 -1.53 7.63
C MET A 155 18.22 -1.47 6.22
N ARG A 156 17.72 -2.29 5.30
CA ARG A 156 17.89 -2.15 3.85
C ARG A 156 16.51 -2.30 3.22
N ILE A 157 16.24 -1.55 2.16
CA ILE A 157 15.00 -1.68 1.40
C ILE A 157 15.30 -1.82 -0.09
N THR A 158 14.43 -2.50 -0.81
CA THR A 158 14.52 -2.59 -2.28
C THR A 158 14.03 -1.30 -2.93
N ARG A 159 14.30 -1.14 -4.23
CA ARG A 159 13.65 -0.07 -5.02
C ARG A 159 12.13 -0.23 -4.98
N ASP A 160 11.62 -1.45 -5.05
CA ASP A 160 10.18 -1.73 -5.05
C ASP A 160 9.50 -1.37 -3.71
N ASP A 161 10.19 -1.51 -2.58
CA ASP A 161 9.70 -1.01 -1.28
C ASP A 161 9.64 0.53 -1.26
N ALA A 162 10.61 1.20 -1.89
CA ALA A 162 10.60 2.66 -2.04
C ALA A 162 9.53 3.15 -3.02
N GLU A 163 9.24 2.41 -4.10
CA GLU A 163 8.11 2.70 -4.99
C GLU A 163 6.76 2.49 -4.28
N ARG A 164 6.60 1.42 -3.51
CA ARG A 164 5.40 1.20 -2.68
C ARG A 164 5.19 2.32 -1.65
N ASP A 165 6.26 2.78 -1.00
CA ASP A 165 6.19 3.91 -0.05
C ASP A 165 5.84 5.23 -0.75
N LEU A 166 6.44 5.50 -1.92
CA LEU A 166 6.14 6.67 -2.74
C LEU A 166 4.67 6.69 -3.19
N ASP A 167 4.14 5.56 -3.67
CA ASP A 167 2.72 5.39 -4.01
C ASP A 167 1.81 5.60 -2.80
N HIS A 168 2.16 5.04 -1.65
CA HIS A 168 1.40 5.21 -0.41
C HIS A 168 1.36 6.67 0.04
N ARG A 169 2.49 7.38 -0.02
CA ARG A 169 2.60 8.78 0.39
C ARG A 169 1.86 9.74 -0.55
N LEU A 170 2.00 9.55 -1.86
CA LEU A 170 1.26 10.31 -2.89
C LEU A 170 -0.25 10.03 -2.90
N SER A 171 -0.70 8.90 -2.35
CA SER A 171 -2.13 8.56 -2.27
C SER A 171 -2.75 8.96 -0.93
N ASN A 172 -2.10 8.62 0.19
CA ASN A 172 -2.70 8.59 1.53
C ASN A 172 -2.10 9.59 2.53
N VAL A 173 -0.92 10.17 2.25
CA VAL A 173 -0.20 11.05 3.19
C VAL A 173 -0.09 12.46 2.62
N GLU A 174 1.05 12.87 2.05
CA GLU A 174 1.27 14.22 1.54
C GLU A 174 0.33 14.56 0.38
N GLY A 175 0.06 13.60 -0.50
CA GLY A 175 -0.89 13.80 -1.59
C GLY A 175 -2.34 13.89 -1.13
N ALA A 176 -2.72 13.18 -0.06
CA ALA A 176 -4.05 13.33 0.55
C ALA A 176 -4.20 14.72 1.18
N ARG A 177 -3.16 15.21 1.89
CA ARG A 177 -3.11 16.57 2.45
C ARG A 177 -3.19 17.64 1.36
N ALA A 178 -2.41 17.52 0.28
CA ALA A 178 -2.43 18.47 -0.83
C ALA A 178 -3.82 18.57 -1.49
N ARG A 179 -4.50 17.43 -1.69
CA ARG A 179 -5.89 17.38 -2.16
C ARG A 179 -6.85 18.03 -1.16
N GLN A 180 -6.71 17.75 0.14
CA GLN A 180 -7.53 18.35 1.19
C GLN A 180 -7.36 19.87 1.31
N GLN A 181 -6.13 20.37 1.17
CA GLN A 181 -5.82 21.80 1.25
C GLN A 181 -6.36 22.61 0.07
N LEU A 182 -6.48 22.00 -1.11
CA LEU A 182 -6.99 22.65 -2.33
C LEU A 182 -8.47 22.34 -2.61
N GLY A 183 -9.05 21.30 -1.99
CA GLY A 183 -10.45 20.94 -2.16
C GLY A 183 -10.82 20.68 -3.63
N ASP A 184 -11.99 21.16 -4.05
CA ASP A 184 -12.51 20.96 -5.41
C ASP A 184 -11.58 21.53 -6.50
N LEU A 185 -10.84 22.59 -6.19
CA LEU A 185 -9.87 23.18 -7.10
C LEU A 185 -8.85 22.14 -7.57
N TRP A 186 -8.44 21.20 -6.70
CA TRP A 186 -7.51 20.12 -7.06
C TRP A 186 -7.92 19.43 -8.36
N ASN A 187 -9.20 19.08 -8.49
CA ASN A 187 -9.73 18.30 -9.61
C ASN A 187 -9.80 19.09 -10.93
N THR A 188 -9.70 20.43 -10.87
CA THR A 188 -9.67 21.31 -12.04
C THR A 188 -8.26 21.61 -12.56
N LEU A 189 -7.22 21.29 -11.79
CA LEU A 189 -5.83 21.58 -12.17
C LEU A 189 -5.30 20.56 -13.21
N PRO A 190 -4.58 21.01 -14.25
CA PRO A 190 -3.92 20.12 -15.20
C PRO A 190 -2.92 19.16 -14.52
N ALA A 191 -2.70 17.99 -15.14
CA ALA A 191 -1.90 16.91 -14.55
C ALA A 191 -0.45 17.30 -14.19
N ASN A 192 0.17 18.17 -14.98
CA ASN A 192 1.51 18.73 -14.69
C ASN A 192 1.50 19.67 -13.48
N VAL A 193 0.44 20.45 -13.29
CA VAL A 193 0.27 21.34 -12.13
C VAL A 193 0.07 20.51 -10.87
N GLN A 194 -0.82 19.50 -10.94
CA GLN A 194 -1.01 18.52 -9.86
C GLN A 194 0.29 17.78 -9.52
N ALA A 195 1.08 17.34 -10.51
CA ALA A 195 2.36 16.68 -10.27
C ALA A 195 3.41 17.60 -9.62
N GLY A 196 3.51 18.86 -10.06
CA GLY A 196 4.38 19.86 -9.42
C GLY A 196 3.97 20.12 -7.97
N LEU A 197 2.67 20.26 -7.69
CA LEU A 197 2.13 20.43 -6.34
C LEU A 197 2.37 19.20 -5.46
N LEU A 198 2.26 17.98 -6.00
CA LEU A 198 2.62 16.75 -5.27
C LEU A 198 4.11 16.72 -4.91
N SER A 199 5.01 17.18 -5.78
CA SER A 199 6.45 17.28 -5.46
C SER A 199 6.75 18.30 -4.36
N VAL A 200 6.08 19.47 -4.38
CA VAL A 200 6.17 20.46 -3.30
C VAL A 200 5.65 19.88 -1.99
N ALA A 201 4.47 19.24 -2.00
CA ALA A 201 3.86 18.66 -0.81
C ALA A 201 4.68 17.51 -0.22
N TYR A 202 5.31 16.68 -1.06
CA TYR A 202 6.21 15.62 -0.60
C TYR A 202 7.43 16.17 0.14
N ASN A 203 8.01 17.26 -0.37
CA ASN A 203 9.19 17.90 0.21
C ASN A 203 8.91 18.72 1.48
N TYR A 204 7.69 19.26 1.63
CA TYR A 204 7.29 20.09 2.78
C TYR A 204 6.36 19.37 3.79
N GLY A 205 5.89 18.15 3.48
CA GLY A 205 4.90 17.40 4.27
C GLY A 205 3.44 17.85 4.08
N SER A 206 3.23 19.02 3.46
CA SER A 206 1.97 19.62 3.01
C SER A 206 2.28 20.76 2.03
N LEU A 207 1.27 21.31 1.36
CA LEU A 207 1.44 22.55 0.58
C LEU A 207 1.63 23.74 1.52
N PRO A 208 2.59 24.66 1.28
CA PRO A 208 2.72 25.90 2.03
C PRO A 208 1.54 26.85 1.79
N ASP A 209 1.15 27.62 2.82
CA ASP A 209 -0.01 28.54 2.77
C ASP A 209 0.06 29.55 1.62
N ALA A 210 1.26 30.00 1.23
CA ALA A 210 1.45 30.88 0.08
C ALA A 210 1.06 30.21 -1.25
N VAL A 211 1.31 28.91 -1.40
CA VAL A 211 0.94 28.13 -2.59
C VAL A 211 -0.56 27.82 -2.60
N VAL A 212 -1.12 27.48 -1.43
CA VAL A 212 -2.57 27.29 -1.26
C VAL A 212 -3.34 28.58 -1.57
N SER A 213 -2.86 29.72 -1.07
CA SER A 213 -3.47 31.05 -1.34
C SER A 213 -3.37 31.46 -2.80
N ALA A 214 -2.26 31.12 -3.47
CA ALA A 214 -2.08 31.42 -4.89
C ALA A 214 -2.89 30.51 -5.82
N ALA A 215 -3.37 29.36 -5.33
CA ALA A 215 -4.05 28.37 -6.16
C ALA A 215 -5.36 28.89 -6.78
N SER A 216 -6.13 29.69 -6.03
CA SER A 216 -7.33 30.37 -6.54
C SER A 216 -7.04 31.43 -7.60
N SER A 217 -5.78 31.85 -7.77
CA SER A 217 -5.36 32.92 -8.67
C SER A 217 -4.80 32.41 -10.02
N GLY A 218 -4.86 31.10 -10.28
CA GLY A 218 -4.47 30.49 -11.56
C GLY A 218 -3.02 29.98 -11.63
N ILE A 219 -2.69 29.31 -12.75
CA ILE A 219 -1.47 28.50 -12.91
C ILE A 219 -0.19 29.34 -12.72
N ASP A 220 -0.12 30.54 -13.27
CA ASP A 220 1.07 31.41 -13.12
C ASP A 220 1.25 31.95 -11.69
N ALA A 221 0.16 32.16 -10.96
CA ALA A 221 0.22 32.51 -9.55
C ALA A 221 0.76 31.34 -8.72
N ILE A 222 0.28 30.11 -8.97
CA ILE A 222 0.82 28.88 -8.36
C ILE A 222 2.31 28.75 -8.65
N ALA A 223 2.71 28.84 -9.93
CA ALA A 223 4.11 28.71 -10.32
C ALA A 223 5.00 29.77 -9.68
N SER A 224 4.52 31.01 -9.55
CA SER A 224 5.26 32.10 -8.93
C SER A 224 5.36 31.94 -7.40
N ALA A 225 4.29 31.48 -6.75
CA ALA A 225 4.30 31.15 -5.33
C ALA A 225 5.24 29.98 -5.00
N VAL A 226 5.26 28.93 -5.84
CA VAL A 226 6.20 27.81 -5.72
C VAL A 226 7.64 28.29 -5.93
N ALA A 227 7.91 29.07 -6.97
CA ALA A 227 9.23 29.64 -7.26
C ALA A 227 9.77 30.56 -6.15
N GLY A 228 8.89 31.21 -5.38
CA GLY A 228 9.22 32.08 -4.25
C GLY A 228 9.50 31.37 -2.92
N LEU A 229 9.37 30.04 -2.85
CA LEU A 229 9.66 29.29 -1.63
C LEU A 229 11.18 29.24 -1.34
N SER A 230 11.54 29.46 -0.08
CA SER A 230 12.94 29.64 0.35
C SER A 230 13.75 28.33 0.46
N SER A 231 13.11 27.17 0.58
CA SER A 231 13.82 25.88 0.65
C SER A 231 13.98 25.26 -0.74
N ASN A 232 15.21 24.86 -1.06
CA ASN A 232 15.62 24.27 -2.33
C ASN A 232 15.25 25.13 -3.56
N PRO A 233 15.70 26.39 -3.65
CA PRO A 233 15.23 27.36 -4.66
C PRO A 233 15.38 26.87 -6.11
N GLU A 234 16.44 26.13 -6.45
CA GLU A 234 16.59 25.56 -7.79
C GLU A 234 15.54 24.50 -8.13
N ARG A 235 15.18 23.64 -7.17
CA ARG A 235 14.08 22.66 -7.32
C ARG A 235 12.74 23.38 -7.45
N ARG A 236 12.52 24.43 -6.65
CA ARG A 236 11.33 25.28 -6.74
C ARG A 236 11.18 25.94 -8.11
N GLN A 237 12.28 26.39 -8.73
CA GLN A 237 12.24 26.90 -10.12
C GLN A 237 11.91 25.80 -11.14
N ARG A 238 12.42 24.56 -10.97
CA ARG A 238 12.07 23.41 -11.84
C ARG A 238 10.61 23.00 -11.72
N GLU A 239 10.07 22.94 -10.50
CA GLU A 239 8.67 22.64 -10.25
C GLU A 239 7.75 23.76 -10.77
N ALA A 240 8.14 25.03 -10.61
CA ALA A 240 7.44 26.17 -11.20
C ALA A 240 7.44 26.12 -12.74
N ALA A 241 8.55 25.69 -13.37
CA ALA A 241 8.60 25.48 -14.82
C ALA A 241 7.68 24.34 -15.27
N LEU A 242 7.65 23.22 -14.54
CA LEU A 242 6.70 22.12 -14.79
C LEU A 242 5.25 22.58 -14.68
N ILE A 243 4.91 23.42 -13.68
CA ILE A 243 3.57 23.96 -13.49
C ILE A 243 3.15 24.85 -14.67
N ARG A 244 4.03 25.73 -15.16
CA ARG A 244 3.74 26.60 -16.34
C ARG A 244 3.60 25.82 -17.66
N ALA A 245 4.31 24.70 -17.82
CA ALA A 245 4.40 23.98 -19.09
C ALA A 245 3.07 23.39 -19.63
N GLY A 246 2.00 23.33 -18.82
CA GLY A 246 0.71 22.74 -19.19
C GLY A 246 -0.42 23.72 -19.53
N GLY A 247 -0.13 25.00 -19.75
CA GLY A 247 -1.14 26.03 -20.02
C GLY A 247 -1.80 26.02 -21.42
N GLY A 248 -1.51 25.02 -22.27
CA GLY A 248 -2.04 24.94 -23.64
C GLY A 248 -3.39 24.23 -23.73
N ALA A 249 -4.41 24.90 -24.26
CA ALA A 249 -5.75 24.33 -24.43
C ALA A 249 -5.79 23.22 -25.52
N PRO A 250 -6.63 22.18 -25.35
CA PRO A 250 -6.66 21.04 -26.27
C PRO A 250 -7.65 21.19 -27.42
N GLY A 251 -7.22 20.81 -28.63
CA GLY A 251 -8.11 20.39 -29.71
C GLY A 251 -7.94 21.12 -31.04
N GLU A 252 -7.19 20.50 -31.96
CA GLU A 252 -7.66 20.33 -33.34
C GLU A 252 -6.98 19.13 -34.01
N ALA A 253 -7.68 18.48 -34.95
CA ALA A 253 -7.28 17.19 -35.51
C ALA A 253 -6.35 17.36 -36.72
N TYR A 254 -5.13 16.80 -36.65
CA TYR A 254 -4.15 16.85 -37.74
C TYR A 254 -4.55 15.97 -38.94
N SER A 255 -5.35 16.55 -39.83
CA SER A 255 -5.59 16.00 -41.17
C SER A 255 -4.48 16.45 -42.14
N ARG A 256 -3.59 15.50 -42.50
CA ARG A 256 -2.73 15.43 -43.70
C ARG A 256 -2.18 16.75 -44.29
N LEU A 257 -0.87 16.96 -44.18
CA LEU A 257 -0.08 17.90 -45.00
C LEU A 257 1.26 17.24 -45.46
N PRO A 258 2.00 17.78 -46.47
CA PRO A 258 2.59 16.96 -47.54
C PRO A 258 4.04 16.43 -47.38
N SER A 259 4.52 15.80 -48.45
CA SER A 259 5.80 15.07 -48.62
C SER A 259 7.08 15.86 -48.23
N PRO A 260 8.16 15.18 -47.76
CA PRO A 260 9.29 15.83 -47.05
C PRO A 260 10.31 16.64 -47.88
N SER A 261 10.03 16.98 -49.14
CA SER A 261 11.04 17.44 -50.11
C SER A 261 10.95 18.92 -50.52
N SER A 262 10.26 19.78 -49.76
CA SER A 262 9.96 21.16 -50.20
C SER A 262 9.97 22.23 -49.10
N VAL A 263 10.93 22.19 -48.16
CA VAL A 263 11.14 23.28 -47.21
C VAL A 263 12.57 23.81 -47.35
N ALA A 264 12.70 24.97 -47.98
CA ALA A 264 13.95 25.76 -47.96
C ALA A 264 14.20 26.28 -46.53
N PRO A 265 15.46 26.57 -46.13
CA PRO A 265 15.76 27.03 -44.78
C PRO A 265 15.00 28.31 -44.44
N ILE A 266 14.43 28.33 -43.23
CA ILE A 266 13.71 29.48 -42.68
C ILE A 266 14.75 30.52 -42.22
N SER A 267 14.89 31.63 -42.95
CA SER A 267 15.62 32.79 -42.44
C SER A 267 14.82 33.45 -41.32
N VAL A 268 15.30 33.31 -40.09
CA VAL A 268 14.81 34.08 -38.95
C VAL A 268 15.60 35.39 -38.91
N THR A 269 14.96 36.51 -39.20
CA THR A 269 15.51 37.84 -38.96
C THR A 269 15.56 38.09 -37.45
N PRO A 270 16.70 38.39 -36.82
CA PRO A 270 16.76 38.68 -35.40
C PRO A 270 15.95 39.93 -35.05
N ILE A 271 15.22 39.89 -33.93
CA ILE A 271 14.65 41.09 -33.32
C ILE A 271 15.81 41.81 -32.62
N SER A 272 16.41 42.79 -33.28
CA SER A 272 17.34 43.72 -32.64
C SER A 272 16.56 44.75 -31.81
N ASP A 273 16.99 44.97 -30.57
CA ASP A 273 16.56 46.14 -29.80
C ASP A 273 16.82 47.41 -30.64
N PRO A 274 15.90 48.39 -30.67
CA PRO A 274 16.06 49.58 -31.51
C PRO A 274 17.27 50.41 -31.04
N VAL A 275 18.39 50.27 -31.74
CA VAL A 275 19.61 51.07 -31.53
C VAL A 275 19.39 52.44 -32.14
N THR A 276 19.21 53.46 -31.29
CA THR A 276 19.08 54.84 -31.75
C THR A 276 20.45 55.43 -32.04
N VAL A 277 20.84 55.46 -33.31
CA VAL A 277 22.02 56.19 -33.79
C VAL A 277 21.65 57.66 -33.96
N THR A 278 22.28 58.55 -33.18
CA THR A 278 22.18 59.99 -33.40
C THR A 278 23.33 60.43 -34.31
N PRO A 279 23.09 60.94 -35.53
CA PRO A 279 24.15 61.37 -36.44
C PRO A 279 25.03 62.46 -35.80
N GLY A 280 26.31 62.42 -36.10
CA GLY A 280 27.27 63.44 -35.69
C GLY A 280 27.10 64.77 -36.44
N THR A 281 27.77 65.82 -35.96
CA THR A 281 27.79 67.14 -36.61
C THR A 281 28.85 67.23 -37.69
N ALA A 282 28.51 67.80 -38.85
CA ALA A 282 29.44 68.01 -39.95
C ALA A 282 30.57 69.02 -39.63
N GLY A 283 31.76 68.78 -40.18
CA GLY A 283 32.96 69.59 -39.91
C GLY A 283 33.02 70.91 -40.69
N THR A 284 33.11 72.04 -39.97
CA THR A 284 33.03 73.41 -40.52
C THR A 284 34.38 74.13 -40.64
N PHE A 285 35.46 73.63 -40.02
CA PHE A 285 36.79 74.24 -40.13
C PHE A 285 37.32 74.18 -41.57
N ARG A 286 37.97 75.27 -42.04
CA ARG A 286 38.67 75.33 -43.32
C ARG A 286 39.97 76.14 -43.18
N PRO A 287 41.08 75.74 -43.81
CA PRO A 287 42.32 76.53 -43.84
C PRO A 287 42.09 77.94 -44.43
N THR A 288 42.83 78.93 -43.93
CA THR A 288 42.64 80.34 -44.28
C THR A 288 43.44 80.79 -45.51
N GLY A 289 44.49 80.05 -45.89
CA GLY A 289 45.35 80.36 -47.05
C GLY A 289 46.18 81.63 -46.89
N ARG A 290 46.33 82.15 -45.66
CA ARG A 290 46.97 83.44 -45.40
C ARG A 290 48.49 83.32 -45.32
N ASP A 291 49.20 83.92 -46.26
CA ASP A 291 50.68 83.91 -46.31
C ASP A 291 51.32 84.85 -45.27
N THR A 292 51.16 84.51 -43.99
CA THR A 292 51.77 85.19 -42.84
C THR A 292 52.29 84.15 -41.87
N VAL A 293 53.22 84.52 -40.98
CA VAL A 293 53.74 83.61 -39.93
C VAL A 293 52.60 83.07 -39.06
N TYR A 294 51.61 83.90 -38.73
CA TYR A 294 50.39 83.49 -38.03
C TYR A 294 49.52 82.56 -38.88
N GLY A 295 49.23 82.93 -40.14
CA GLY A 295 48.29 82.21 -41.01
C GLY A 295 48.76 80.79 -41.35
N ARG A 296 50.04 80.63 -41.73
CA ARG A 296 50.61 79.29 -41.99
C ARG A 296 50.63 78.42 -40.72
N ALA A 297 50.89 79.02 -39.56
CA ALA A 297 50.89 78.32 -38.28
C ALA A 297 49.47 77.90 -37.84
N TYR A 298 48.47 78.75 -38.09
CA TYR A 298 47.04 78.46 -37.91
C TYR A 298 46.58 77.32 -38.82
N ASP A 299 46.88 77.41 -40.12
CA ASP A 299 46.42 76.42 -41.11
C ASP A 299 47.04 75.04 -40.85
N VAL A 300 48.35 74.95 -40.52
CA VAL A 300 49.01 73.67 -40.23
C VAL A 300 48.50 73.04 -38.93
N ALA A 301 48.42 73.80 -37.83
CA ALA A 301 47.95 73.27 -36.55
C ALA A 301 46.47 72.90 -36.60
N GLY A 302 45.63 73.76 -37.19
CA GLY A 302 44.21 73.54 -37.32
C GLY A 302 43.89 72.35 -38.23
N THR A 303 44.51 72.26 -39.41
CA THR A 303 44.32 71.09 -40.29
C THR A 303 44.67 69.80 -39.55
N ARG A 304 45.82 69.75 -38.86
CA ARG A 304 46.21 68.56 -38.10
C ARG A 304 45.17 68.18 -37.04
N THR A 305 44.73 69.12 -36.20
CA THR A 305 43.74 68.84 -35.15
C THR A 305 42.40 68.40 -35.73
N TYR A 306 41.97 68.98 -36.84
CA TYR A 306 40.75 68.58 -37.54
C TYR A 306 40.83 67.12 -38.04
N LEU A 307 41.97 66.70 -38.59
CA LEU A 307 42.15 65.32 -39.08
C LEU A 307 42.24 64.28 -37.96
N GLU A 308 42.86 64.62 -36.83
CA GLU A 308 42.87 63.76 -35.64
C GLU A 308 41.43 63.54 -35.12
N MET A 309 40.57 64.58 -35.16
CA MET A 309 39.16 64.45 -34.78
C MET A 309 38.29 63.73 -35.84
N ALA A 310 38.58 63.91 -37.14
CA ALA A 310 37.87 63.23 -38.21
C ALA A 310 38.15 61.71 -38.23
N ASP A 311 39.36 61.26 -37.88
CA ASP A 311 39.65 59.83 -37.68
C ASP A 311 38.90 59.25 -36.48
N LEU A 312 38.76 60.01 -35.39
CA LEU A 312 37.97 59.61 -34.22
C LEU A 312 36.49 59.45 -34.58
N ALA A 313 35.89 60.47 -35.23
CA ALA A 313 34.52 60.43 -35.70
C ALA A 313 34.27 59.23 -36.65
N MET A 314 35.22 58.91 -37.54
CA MET A 314 35.16 57.74 -38.41
C MET A 314 35.06 56.43 -37.62
N VAL A 315 35.87 56.25 -36.57
CA VAL A 315 35.83 55.05 -35.72
C VAL A 315 34.49 54.92 -34.99
N GLU A 316 33.97 56.04 -34.48
CA GLU A 316 32.68 56.09 -33.78
C GLU A 316 31.51 55.77 -34.73
N ASN A 317 31.48 56.38 -35.91
CA ASN A 317 30.52 56.10 -36.99
C ASN A 317 30.54 54.61 -37.38
N GLN A 318 31.71 54.06 -37.70
CA GLN A 318 31.84 52.65 -38.09
C GLN A 318 31.43 51.70 -36.97
N ARG A 319 31.71 52.04 -35.71
CA ARG A 319 31.27 51.25 -34.54
C ARG A 319 29.75 51.31 -34.36
N ALA A 320 29.12 52.47 -34.57
CA ALA A 320 27.67 52.62 -34.53
C ALA A 320 26.97 51.76 -35.59
N ILE A 321 27.48 51.82 -36.82
CA ILE A 321 27.00 51.01 -37.94
C ILE A 321 27.18 49.52 -37.64
N TYR A 322 28.35 49.12 -37.09
CA TYR A 322 28.60 47.73 -36.69
C TYR A 322 27.65 47.23 -35.61
N GLU A 323 27.48 47.95 -34.48
CA GLU A 323 26.60 47.46 -33.40
C GLU A 323 25.13 47.35 -33.84
N THR A 324 24.71 48.17 -34.82
CA THR A 324 23.35 48.14 -35.40
C THR A 324 23.14 46.96 -36.36
N TYR A 325 24.14 46.61 -37.18
CA TYR A 325 24.00 45.63 -38.27
C TYR A 325 24.91 44.39 -38.17
N LYS A 326 25.62 44.16 -37.05
CA LYS A 326 26.51 42.99 -36.83
C LYS A 326 25.88 41.62 -37.08
N ASP A 327 24.56 41.53 -37.03
CA ASP A 327 23.81 40.28 -37.25
C ASP A 327 23.31 40.12 -38.69
N ASP A 328 23.42 41.16 -39.53
CA ASP A 328 23.18 41.13 -40.97
C ASP A 328 24.40 41.71 -41.73
N PRO A 329 25.35 40.84 -42.15
CA PRO A 329 26.54 41.27 -42.90
C PRO A 329 26.26 41.94 -44.25
N ALA A 330 25.07 41.75 -44.85
CA ALA A 330 24.70 42.40 -46.10
C ALA A 330 24.25 43.85 -45.87
N MET A 331 23.38 44.07 -44.87
CA MET A 331 22.99 45.41 -44.43
C MET A 331 24.17 46.17 -43.81
N LEU A 332 25.05 45.49 -43.06
CA LEU A 332 26.28 46.07 -42.52
C LEU A 332 27.19 46.61 -43.63
N ARG A 333 27.39 45.85 -44.72
CA ARG A 333 28.19 46.30 -45.87
C ARG A 333 27.61 47.56 -46.49
N LYS A 334 26.30 47.52 -46.80
CA LYS A 334 25.58 48.66 -47.36
C LYS A 334 25.69 49.91 -46.48
N ALA A 335 25.46 49.79 -45.17
CA ALA A 335 25.51 50.91 -44.25
C ALA A 335 26.93 51.48 -44.06
N LEU A 336 27.98 50.65 -44.15
CA LEU A 336 29.37 51.11 -44.15
C LEU A 336 29.74 51.86 -45.44
N ASP A 337 29.23 51.40 -46.60
CA ASP A 337 29.43 52.08 -47.88
C ASP A 337 28.69 53.44 -47.93
N GLU A 338 27.43 53.50 -47.48
CA GLU A 338 26.65 54.74 -47.34
C GLU A 338 27.28 55.71 -46.31
N GLY A 339 27.83 55.18 -45.22
CA GLY A 339 28.55 55.96 -44.21
C GLY A 339 29.84 56.61 -44.73
N LEU A 340 30.61 55.90 -45.57
CA LEU A 340 31.78 56.46 -46.25
C LEU A 340 31.38 57.61 -47.20
N GLU A 341 30.28 57.47 -47.94
CA GLU A 341 29.82 58.54 -48.83
C GLU A 341 29.42 59.81 -48.06
N ALA A 342 28.78 59.66 -46.90
CA ALA A 342 28.45 60.77 -46.02
C ALA A 342 29.70 61.45 -45.44
N ASP A 343 30.64 60.69 -44.88
CA ASP A 343 31.87 61.25 -44.32
C ASP A 343 32.71 61.99 -45.39
N LEU A 344 32.81 61.45 -46.61
CA LEU A 344 33.49 62.11 -47.72
C LEU A 344 32.83 63.42 -48.18
N ARG A 345 31.50 63.52 -48.10
CA ARG A 345 30.74 64.70 -48.50
C ARG A 345 30.83 65.83 -47.47
N ASP A 346 30.73 65.47 -46.19
CA ASP A 346 30.42 66.42 -45.12
C ASP A 346 31.64 66.73 -44.22
N ASN A 347 32.63 65.83 -44.15
CA ASN A 347 33.68 65.84 -43.13
C ASN A 347 35.14 65.85 -43.66
N VAL A 348 35.38 65.62 -44.95
CA VAL A 348 36.72 65.38 -45.52
C VAL A 348 37.08 66.43 -46.59
N PHE A 349 38.35 66.85 -46.66
CA PHE A 349 38.84 67.77 -47.70
C PHE A 349 39.21 67.01 -48.98
N GLU A 350 39.14 67.66 -50.15
CA GLU A 350 39.36 67.03 -51.46
C GLU A 350 40.75 66.39 -51.56
N GLU A 351 41.77 67.03 -50.97
CA GLU A 351 43.17 66.64 -51.03
C GLU A 351 43.53 65.38 -50.21
N ILE A 352 42.63 64.89 -49.37
CA ILE A 352 42.83 63.74 -48.45
C ILE A 352 41.75 62.66 -48.55
N ALA A 353 40.75 62.88 -49.41
CA ALA A 353 39.70 61.91 -49.70
C ALA A 353 40.23 60.52 -50.10
N PRO A 354 41.34 60.38 -50.87
CA PRO A 354 41.93 59.08 -51.19
C PRO A 354 42.44 58.32 -49.94
N GLU A 355 43.23 58.98 -49.10
CA GLU A 355 43.83 58.41 -47.88
C GLU A 355 42.74 58.02 -46.87
N TYR A 356 41.76 58.89 -46.66
CA TYR A 356 40.62 58.65 -45.78
C TYR A 356 39.80 57.44 -46.26
N SER A 357 39.49 57.36 -47.55
CA SER A 357 38.75 56.24 -48.14
C SER A 357 39.44 54.89 -47.93
N VAL A 358 40.79 54.85 -48.04
CA VAL A 358 41.58 53.62 -47.81
C VAL A 358 41.56 53.24 -46.33
N ALA A 359 41.72 54.21 -45.41
CA ALA A 359 41.65 53.97 -43.97
C ALA A 359 40.25 53.47 -43.55
N TYR A 360 39.18 54.10 -44.05
CA TYR A 360 37.80 53.71 -43.82
C TYR A 360 37.57 52.27 -44.26
N ARG A 361 37.81 51.96 -45.53
CA ARG A 361 37.55 50.62 -46.11
C ARG A 361 38.32 49.52 -45.40
N LYS A 362 39.59 49.75 -45.03
CA LYS A 362 40.39 48.77 -44.28
C LYS A 362 39.77 48.42 -42.92
N ARG A 363 39.24 49.41 -42.20
CA ARG A 363 38.55 49.17 -40.91
C ARG A 363 37.18 48.51 -41.13
N ALA A 364 36.42 48.95 -42.13
CA ALA A 364 35.14 48.37 -42.53
C ALA A 364 35.25 46.88 -42.89
N THR A 365 36.27 46.47 -43.66
CA THR A 365 36.52 45.05 -43.98
C THR A 365 36.69 44.19 -42.72
N SER A 366 37.47 44.65 -41.73
CA SER A 366 37.66 43.91 -40.48
C SER A 366 36.38 43.78 -39.64
N LEU A 367 35.44 44.72 -39.78
CA LEU A 367 34.12 44.63 -39.13
C LEU A 367 33.21 43.62 -39.85
N LEU A 368 33.23 43.60 -41.18
CA LEU A 368 32.53 42.62 -42.01
C LEU A 368 33.03 41.19 -41.75
N ASP A 369 34.35 40.97 -41.72
CA ASP A 369 34.96 39.66 -41.45
C ASP A 369 34.53 39.08 -40.09
N LYS A 370 34.37 39.94 -39.07
CA LYS A 370 33.86 39.56 -37.75
C LYS A 370 32.39 39.15 -37.80
N ALA A 371 31.55 39.95 -38.45
CA ALA A 371 30.13 39.66 -38.58
C ALA A 371 29.86 38.37 -39.39
N ASP A 372 30.53 38.18 -40.53
CA ASP A 372 30.43 36.95 -41.34
C ASP A 372 30.99 35.71 -40.62
N SER A 373 31.94 35.87 -39.71
CA SER A 373 32.43 34.76 -38.88
C SER A 373 31.45 34.40 -37.75
N ALA A 374 30.91 35.39 -37.03
CA ALA A 374 29.90 35.19 -36.00
C ALA A 374 28.57 34.64 -36.56
N ARG A 375 28.19 34.99 -37.80
CA ARG A 375 27.03 34.38 -38.48
C ARG A 375 27.27 32.88 -38.72
N ARG A 376 28.41 32.51 -39.31
CA ARG A 376 28.76 31.11 -39.59
C ARG A 376 28.83 30.23 -38.34
N GLU A 377 29.37 30.75 -37.23
CA GLU A 377 29.41 30.02 -35.96
C GLU A 377 28.00 29.74 -35.41
N ARG A 378 27.08 30.72 -35.50
CA ARG A 378 25.67 30.54 -35.11
C ARG A 378 24.92 29.57 -36.03
N GLU A 379 25.13 29.66 -37.34
CA GLU A 379 24.57 28.72 -38.33
C GLU A 379 25.02 27.28 -38.02
N LEU A 380 26.30 27.06 -37.72
CA LEU A 380 26.84 25.74 -37.35
C LEU A 380 26.23 25.21 -36.03
N MET A 381 26.10 26.07 -35.02
CA MET A 381 25.49 25.69 -33.75
C MET A 381 24.00 25.34 -33.90
N GLN A 382 23.23 26.12 -34.68
CA GLN A 382 21.82 25.84 -34.94
C GLN A 382 21.65 24.52 -35.71
N ASN A 383 22.43 24.31 -36.78
CA ASN A 383 22.41 23.05 -37.54
C ASN A 383 22.70 21.82 -36.66
N LYS A 384 23.56 21.96 -35.65
CA LYS A 384 23.85 20.90 -34.68
C LYS A 384 22.70 20.64 -33.71
N VAL A 385 22.01 21.68 -33.22
CA VAL A 385 20.81 21.55 -32.38
C VAL A 385 19.67 20.88 -33.15
N ASP A 386 19.38 21.35 -34.37
CA ASP A 386 18.33 20.80 -35.23
C ASP A 386 18.61 19.34 -35.61
N PHE A 387 19.88 19.01 -35.87
CA PHE A 387 20.30 17.64 -36.14
C PHE A 387 20.02 16.71 -34.94
N LEU A 388 20.44 17.09 -33.73
CA LEU A 388 20.27 16.29 -32.51
C LEU A 388 18.80 16.12 -32.14
N GLY A 389 17.99 17.19 -32.21
CA GLY A 389 16.55 17.11 -31.95
C GLY A 389 15.84 16.14 -32.90
N ARG A 390 16.28 16.05 -34.17
CA ARG A 390 15.71 15.11 -35.13
C ARG A 390 16.21 13.68 -34.99
N VAL A 391 17.45 13.45 -34.51
CA VAL A 391 17.90 12.12 -34.07
C VAL A 391 16.96 11.60 -32.98
N GLU A 392 16.70 12.43 -31.96
CA GLU A 392 15.85 12.07 -30.84
C GLU A 392 14.39 11.81 -31.25
N GLU A 393 13.82 12.59 -32.18
CA GLU A 393 12.49 12.32 -32.75
C GLU A 393 12.42 10.93 -33.40
N LEU A 394 13.43 10.57 -34.20
CA LEU A 394 13.48 9.29 -34.92
C LEU A 394 13.68 8.09 -33.98
N GLU A 395 14.58 8.20 -32.99
CA GLU A 395 14.80 7.16 -31.98
C GLU A 395 13.56 6.95 -31.09
N ASN A 396 12.88 8.04 -30.70
CA ASN A 396 11.62 7.96 -29.96
C ASN A 396 10.53 7.27 -30.79
N ARG A 397 10.39 7.61 -32.08
CA ARG A 397 9.44 6.96 -32.99
C ARG A 397 9.74 5.45 -33.14
N LYS A 398 11.02 5.06 -33.25
CA LYS A 398 11.44 3.65 -33.26
C LYS A 398 11.05 2.92 -31.97
N SER A 399 11.30 3.54 -30.81
CA SER A 399 10.96 2.96 -29.49
C SER A 399 9.44 2.80 -29.28
N GLN A 400 8.64 3.77 -29.75
CA GLN A 400 7.17 3.71 -29.74
C GLN A 400 6.65 2.60 -30.65
N GLN A 401 7.18 2.49 -31.87
CA GLN A 401 6.75 1.48 -32.83
C GLN A 401 7.08 0.06 -32.37
N LEU A 402 8.27 -0.15 -31.80
CA LEU A 402 8.64 -1.39 -31.10
C LEU A 402 7.73 -1.71 -29.90
N ALA A 403 6.91 -0.78 -29.38
CA ALA A 403 6.06 -1.00 -28.20
C ALA A 403 4.63 -1.39 -28.57
N GLY A 404 4.12 -0.87 -29.69
CA GLY A 404 2.83 -1.25 -30.27
C GLY A 404 2.92 -2.39 -31.30
N LEU A 405 4.03 -3.12 -31.33
CA LEU A 405 4.34 -4.12 -32.36
C LEU A 405 3.56 -5.42 -32.11
N ASP A 406 2.81 -5.90 -33.11
CA ASP A 406 2.24 -7.25 -33.07
C ASP A 406 3.27 -8.26 -33.58
N PHE A 407 3.84 -9.03 -32.68
CA PHE A 407 4.86 -10.03 -32.99
C PHE A 407 4.32 -11.28 -33.72
N ASN A 408 3.00 -11.35 -33.96
CA ASN A 408 2.38 -12.38 -34.81
C ASN A 408 2.32 -11.96 -36.29
N ASP A 409 2.56 -10.70 -36.63
CA ASP A 409 2.57 -10.19 -38.00
C ASP A 409 3.98 -10.33 -38.64
N PRO A 410 4.15 -11.11 -39.73
CA PRO A 410 5.45 -11.27 -40.40
C PRO A 410 6.05 -9.96 -40.94
N SER A 411 5.23 -8.93 -41.18
CA SER A 411 5.68 -7.62 -41.68
C SER A 411 6.18 -6.68 -40.58
N ALA A 412 5.93 -7.01 -39.31
CA ALA A 412 6.19 -6.12 -38.18
C ALA A 412 7.67 -5.72 -38.06
N GLY A 413 8.60 -6.66 -38.32
CA GLY A 413 10.04 -6.40 -38.32
C GLY A 413 10.51 -5.46 -39.44
N ALA A 414 9.88 -5.48 -40.62
CA ALA A 414 10.24 -4.61 -41.74
C ALA A 414 10.02 -3.13 -41.39
N SER A 415 8.91 -2.83 -40.71
CA SER A 415 8.56 -1.47 -40.29
C SER A 415 9.61 -0.82 -39.37
N VAL A 416 10.30 -1.62 -38.53
CA VAL A 416 11.38 -1.15 -37.65
C VAL A 416 12.68 -0.98 -38.45
N ALA A 417 12.95 -1.85 -39.42
CA ALA A 417 14.10 -1.74 -40.31
C ALA A 417 14.05 -0.47 -41.19
N ASP A 418 12.86 -0.06 -41.65
CA ASP A 418 12.66 1.18 -42.41
C ASP A 418 12.98 2.43 -41.57
N LEU A 419 12.55 2.45 -40.30
CA LEU A 419 12.91 3.53 -39.36
C LEU A 419 14.41 3.53 -39.05
N GLN A 420 15.02 2.35 -38.86
CA GLN A 420 16.46 2.26 -38.63
C GLN A 420 17.26 2.78 -39.84
N SER A 421 16.81 2.46 -41.06
CA SER A 421 17.40 2.98 -42.30
C SER A 421 17.26 4.51 -42.40
N SER A 422 16.15 5.06 -41.91
CA SER A 422 15.92 6.51 -41.83
C SER A 422 16.83 7.21 -40.81
N ILE A 423 17.11 6.57 -39.67
CA ILE A 423 18.08 7.03 -38.68
C ILE A 423 19.49 7.02 -39.28
N ASP A 424 19.88 5.91 -39.90
CA ASP A 424 21.20 5.73 -40.49
C ASP A 424 21.47 6.79 -41.59
N ALA A 425 20.49 7.05 -42.46
CA ALA A 425 20.59 8.09 -43.50
C ALA A 425 20.66 9.52 -42.93
N HIS A 426 20.04 9.79 -41.78
CA HIS A 426 20.14 11.09 -41.10
C HIS A 426 21.55 11.31 -40.51
N TRP A 427 22.17 10.27 -39.94
CA TRP A 427 23.58 10.29 -39.54
C TRP A 427 24.52 10.52 -40.73
N ASP A 428 24.33 9.81 -41.84
CA ASP A 428 25.14 9.98 -43.05
C ASP A 428 25.02 11.41 -43.62
N SER A 429 23.82 12.00 -43.54
CA SER A 429 23.60 13.41 -43.89
C SER A 429 24.31 14.40 -42.94
N ALA A 430 24.56 14.05 -41.68
CA ALA A 430 25.32 14.91 -40.76
C ALA A 430 26.83 14.86 -41.03
N VAL A 431 27.36 13.69 -41.39
CA VAL A 431 28.76 13.52 -41.82
C VAL A 431 29.01 14.33 -43.10
N SER A 432 28.13 14.25 -44.10
CA SER A 432 28.29 15.00 -45.37
C SER A 432 28.18 16.52 -45.21
N ARG A 433 27.59 17.00 -44.11
CA ARG A 433 27.52 18.43 -43.74
C ARG A 433 28.62 18.87 -42.77
N GLY A 434 29.51 17.97 -42.33
CA GLY A 434 30.57 18.27 -41.36
C GLY A 434 30.05 18.60 -39.95
N ILE A 435 28.83 18.15 -39.61
CA ILE A 435 28.22 18.37 -38.28
C ILE A 435 28.76 17.37 -37.24
N ILE A 436 29.15 16.18 -37.71
CA ILE A 436 29.75 15.11 -36.91
C ILE A 436 30.82 14.37 -37.71
N ASP A 437 31.76 13.74 -37.01
CA ASP A 437 32.75 12.84 -37.59
C ASP A 437 32.13 11.50 -38.04
N LEU A 438 32.79 10.83 -39.00
CA LEU A 438 32.38 9.53 -39.52
C LEU A 438 32.45 8.43 -38.44
N ASP A 439 33.52 8.39 -37.63
CA ASP A 439 33.73 7.34 -36.63
C ASP A 439 32.65 7.39 -35.54
N ASP A 440 32.28 8.60 -35.11
CA ASP A 440 31.19 8.83 -34.17
C ASP A 440 29.83 8.45 -34.79
N ALA A 441 29.56 8.83 -36.04
CA ALA A 441 28.33 8.46 -36.73
C ALA A 441 28.19 6.92 -36.89
N GLU A 442 29.26 6.20 -37.22
CA GLU A 442 29.25 4.73 -37.28
C GLU A 442 29.06 4.08 -35.91
N LYS A 443 29.59 4.69 -34.84
CA LYS A 443 29.36 4.25 -33.47
C LYS A 443 27.88 4.41 -33.06
N PHE A 444 27.28 5.56 -33.34
CA PHE A 444 25.87 5.81 -33.04
C PHE A 444 24.93 4.91 -33.87
N LYS A 445 25.18 4.73 -35.17
CA LYS A 445 24.42 3.79 -36.01
C LYS A 445 24.48 2.35 -35.49
N ARG A 446 25.67 1.87 -35.08
CA ARG A 446 25.82 0.53 -34.47
C ARG A 446 25.04 0.40 -33.17
N GLN A 447 25.12 1.38 -32.28
CA GLN A 447 24.36 1.37 -31.02
C GLN A 447 22.84 1.40 -31.25
N SER A 448 22.38 2.25 -32.17
CA SER A 448 20.97 2.36 -32.58
C SER A 448 20.40 1.03 -33.09
N ARG A 449 21.15 0.31 -33.93
CA ARG A 449 20.82 -1.03 -34.43
C ARG A 449 20.84 -2.10 -33.31
N SER A 450 21.85 -2.07 -32.43
CA SER A 450 21.93 -2.91 -31.22
C SER A 450 20.64 -2.80 -30.39
N ASP A 451 20.25 -1.57 -30.05
CA ASP A 451 19.13 -1.31 -29.16
C ASP A 451 17.78 -1.69 -29.81
N ALA A 452 17.66 -1.57 -31.13
CA ALA A 452 16.52 -2.06 -31.89
C ALA A 452 16.39 -3.59 -31.85
N THR A 453 17.49 -4.31 -32.10
CA THR A 453 17.53 -5.78 -32.13
C THR A 453 17.29 -6.39 -30.74
N VAL A 454 17.98 -5.87 -29.72
CA VAL A 454 17.76 -6.27 -28.31
C VAL A 454 16.31 -5.98 -27.90
N GLY A 455 15.81 -4.78 -28.24
CA GLY A 455 14.44 -4.36 -27.93
C GLY A 455 13.38 -5.24 -28.57
N PHE A 456 13.59 -5.70 -29.81
CA PHE A 456 12.67 -6.58 -30.53
C PHE A 456 12.50 -7.93 -29.81
N TYR A 457 13.58 -8.67 -29.59
CA TYR A 457 13.50 -10.01 -28.99
C TYR A 457 13.01 -10.02 -27.54
N VAL A 458 13.44 -9.03 -26.74
CA VAL A 458 12.98 -8.92 -25.34
C VAL A 458 11.49 -8.57 -25.29
N ARG A 459 10.98 -7.70 -26.18
CA ARG A 459 9.54 -7.38 -26.22
C ARG A 459 8.69 -8.51 -26.79
N GLN A 460 9.19 -9.27 -27.77
CA GLN A 460 8.56 -10.50 -28.24
C GLN A 460 8.37 -11.50 -27.10
N ALA A 461 9.41 -11.75 -26.30
CA ALA A 461 9.32 -12.64 -25.15
C ALA A 461 8.30 -12.15 -24.10
N LEU A 462 8.20 -10.84 -23.87
CA LEU A 462 7.19 -10.30 -22.94
C LEU A 462 5.75 -10.60 -23.36
N THR A 463 5.46 -10.91 -24.63
CA THR A 463 4.11 -11.33 -25.06
C THR A 463 3.84 -12.83 -24.91
N MET A 464 4.82 -13.63 -24.49
CA MET A 464 4.75 -15.10 -24.47
C MET A 464 4.61 -15.68 -23.03
N PRO A 465 4.02 -16.87 -22.86
CA PRO A 465 4.07 -17.65 -21.62
C PRO A 465 5.50 -18.02 -21.20
N ALA A 466 5.73 -18.23 -19.89
CA ALA A 466 7.09 -18.46 -19.37
C ALA A 466 7.84 -19.66 -19.99
N ASP A 467 7.14 -20.76 -20.28
CA ASP A 467 7.76 -21.94 -20.91
C ASP A 467 8.00 -21.76 -22.42
N ASP A 468 7.22 -20.90 -23.07
CA ASP A 468 7.47 -20.50 -24.46
C ASP A 468 8.66 -19.53 -24.55
N ILE A 469 8.83 -18.61 -23.57
CA ILE A 469 10.05 -17.78 -23.44
C ILE A 469 11.28 -18.67 -23.23
N LYS A 470 11.19 -19.69 -22.36
CA LYS A 470 12.28 -20.66 -22.15
C LYS A 470 12.64 -21.38 -23.46
N THR A 471 11.64 -21.77 -24.24
CA THR A 471 11.82 -22.44 -25.54
C THR A 471 12.44 -21.49 -26.57
N LEU A 472 11.98 -20.25 -26.65
CA LEU A 472 12.55 -19.19 -27.47
C LEU A 472 14.02 -18.93 -27.12
N ARG A 473 14.34 -18.77 -25.82
CA ARG A 473 15.72 -18.57 -25.33
C ARG A 473 16.63 -19.73 -25.67
N ALA A 474 16.16 -20.97 -25.53
CA ALA A 474 16.92 -22.16 -25.92
C ALA A 474 17.21 -22.17 -27.43
N LYS A 475 16.19 -21.95 -28.27
CA LYS A 475 16.36 -21.90 -29.73
C LYS A 475 17.27 -20.75 -30.16
N MET A 476 17.08 -19.54 -29.63
CA MET A 476 17.96 -18.40 -29.96
C MET A 476 19.41 -18.64 -29.54
N THR A 477 19.67 -19.40 -28.48
CA THR A 477 21.03 -19.77 -28.07
C THR A 477 21.68 -20.72 -29.08
N GLU A 478 20.90 -21.66 -29.64
CA GLU A 478 21.33 -22.54 -30.73
C GLU A 478 21.60 -21.74 -32.02
N ASP A 479 20.66 -20.88 -32.44
CA ASP A 479 20.78 -20.02 -33.63
C ASP A 479 21.97 -19.04 -33.51
N TYR A 480 22.25 -18.51 -32.31
CA TYR A 480 23.44 -17.69 -32.06
C TYR A 480 24.74 -18.50 -32.16
N ALA A 481 24.77 -19.70 -31.58
CA ALA A 481 25.95 -20.57 -31.62
C ALA A 481 26.26 -21.10 -33.03
N ALA A 482 25.23 -21.25 -33.88
CA ALA A 482 25.36 -21.58 -35.30
C ALA A 482 25.83 -20.38 -36.16
N GLY A 483 25.64 -19.14 -35.69
CA GLY A 483 25.92 -17.91 -36.44
C GLY A 483 24.77 -17.43 -37.33
N ASP A 484 23.56 -17.99 -37.15
CA ASP A 484 22.38 -17.67 -37.96
C ASP A 484 21.72 -16.33 -37.57
N LEU A 485 22.05 -15.78 -36.39
CA LEU A 485 21.61 -14.44 -35.95
C LEU A 485 22.43 -13.31 -36.58
N ALA A 486 22.20 -13.07 -37.88
CA ALA A 486 22.88 -12.02 -38.64
C ALA A 486 22.77 -10.63 -37.98
N GLY A 487 23.92 -9.99 -37.71
CA GLY A 487 24.00 -8.64 -37.14
C GLY A 487 23.95 -8.55 -35.61
N VAL A 488 23.77 -9.66 -34.90
CA VAL A 488 23.86 -9.71 -33.43
C VAL A 488 25.32 -9.83 -33.00
N THR A 489 25.85 -8.84 -32.25
CA THR A 489 27.19 -8.92 -31.68
C THR A 489 27.20 -9.69 -30.36
N ALA A 490 28.39 -10.01 -29.82
CA ALA A 490 28.51 -10.67 -28.51
C ALA A 490 27.89 -9.86 -27.36
N ASP A 491 28.03 -8.53 -27.40
CA ASP A 491 27.41 -7.63 -26.42
C ASP A 491 25.89 -7.57 -26.57
N ASP A 492 25.37 -7.70 -27.80
CA ASP A 492 23.92 -7.76 -28.05
C ASP A 492 23.33 -9.08 -27.57
N TRP A 493 24.04 -10.19 -27.80
CA TRP A 493 23.64 -11.49 -27.32
C TRP A 493 23.58 -11.55 -25.79
N ASP A 494 24.59 -11.02 -25.08
CA ASP A 494 24.59 -10.94 -23.61
C ASP A 494 23.41 -10.10 -23.07
N LYS A 495 23.03 -9.01 -23.74
CA LYS A 495 21.83 -8.23 -23.40
C LYS A 495 20.53 -8.99 -23.69
N ILE A 496 20.44 -9.67 -24.84
CA ILE A 496 19.27 -10.47 -25.24
C ILE A 496 19.06 -11.61 -24.24
N GLU A 497 20.10 -12.40 -23.97
CA GLU A 497 20.06 -13.54 -23.04
C GLU A 497 19.55 -13.12 -21.66
N LYS A 498 20.12 -12.05 -21.10
CA LYS A 498 19.71 -11.50 -19.79
C LYS A 498 18.29 -10.94 -19.82
N GLY A 499 17.90 -10.28 -20.90
CA GLY A 499 16.54 -9.76 -21.09
C GLY A 499 15.50 -10.87 -21.17
N LEU A 500 15.79 -11.94 -21.93
CA LEU A 500 14.94 -13.13 -22.04
C LEU A 500 14.86 -13.89 -20.71
N ALA A 501 15.98 -14.09 -20.00
CA ALA A 501 16.00 -14.72 -18.69
C ALA A 501 15.23 -13.90 -17.63
N GLY A 502 15.32 -12.56 -17.69
CA GLY A 502 14.55 -11.64 -16.87
C GLY A 502 13.04 -11.73 -17.16
N ALA A 503 12.65 -11.75 -18.44
CA ALA A 503 11.26 -11.91 -18.87
C ALA A 503 10.67 -13.28 -18.46
N GLU A 504 11.45 -14.36 -18.62
CA GLU A 504 11.11 -15.72 -18.19
C GLU A 504 10.81 -15.75 -16.68
N SER A 505 11.70 -15.18 -15.86
CA SER A 505 11.54 -15.10 -14.41
C SER A 505 10.33 -14.27 -13.99
N ALA A 506 10.16 -13.08 -14.59
CA ALA A 506 9.03 -12.19 -14.29
C ALA A 506 7.69 -12.84 -14.64
N ARG A 507 7.59 -13.52 -15.80
CA ARG A 507 6.38 -14.26 -16.18
C ARG A 507 6.11 -15.44 -15.25
N ARG A 508 7.12 -16.23 -14.86
CA ARG A 508 6.92 -17.30 -13.84
C ARG A 508 6.33 -16.77 -12.54
N THR A 509 6.86 -15.67 -12.00
CA THR A 509 6.31 -15.08 -10.76
C THR A 509 4.87 -14.59 -10.95
N GLN A 510 4.52 -14.04 -12.12
CA GLN A 510 3.14 -13.66 -12.43
C GLN A 510 2.21 -14.86 -12.56
N ASP A 511 2.66 -15.94 -13.22
CA ASP A 511 1.92 -17.18 -13.40
C ASP A 511 1.68 -17.90 -12.06
N GLU A 512 2.70 -17.97 -11.20
CA GLU A 512 2.58 -18.48 -9.83
C GLU A 512 1.57 -17.66 -9.01
N LYS A 513 1.62 -16.32 -9.10
CA LYS A 513 0.65 -15.44 -8.46
C LYS A 513 -0.77 -15.68 -8.99
N ALA A 514 -0.96 -15.76 -10.31
CA ALA A 514 -2.28 -16.01 -10.91
C ALA A 514 -2.87 -17.36 -10.46
N ASN A 515 -2.03 -18.41 -10.41
CA ASN A 515 -2.41 -19.72 -9.87
C ASN A 515 -2.79 -19.62 -8.37
N ALA A 516 -2.00 -18.92 -7.54
CA ALA A 516 -2.26 -18.78 -6.11
C ALA A 516 -3.54 -17.98 -5.82
N ASP A 517 -3.75 -16.85 -6.51
CA ASP A 517 -4.94 -16.00 -6.35
C ASP A 517 -6.21 -16.75 -6.80
N PHE A 518 -6.14 -17.52 -7.89
CA PHE A 518 -7.24 -18.35 -8.36
C PHE A 518 -7.54 -19.55 -7.42
N ALA A 519 -6.50 -20.22 -6.91
CA ALA A 519 -6.64 -21.30 -5.93
C ALA A 519 -7.27 -20.82 -4.62
N LYS A 520 -6.89 -19.62 -4.14
CA LYS A 520 -7.49 -19.00 -2.96
C LYS A 520 -8.98 -18.71 -3.15
N ARG A 521 -9.38 -18.16 -4.31
CA ARG A 521 -10.81 -17.96 -4.65
C ARG A 521 -11.58 -19.28 -4.59
N GLY A 522 -11.01 -20.37 -5.12
CA GLY A 522 -11.62 -21.70 -5.07
C GLY A 522 -11.74 -22.26 -3.65
N GLU A 523 -10.70 -22.10 -2.83
CA GLU A 523 -10.71 -22.50 -1.42
C GLU A 523 -11.78 -21.75 -0.62
N ASP A 524 -11.95 -20.44 -0.85
CA ASP A 524 -12.98 -19.62 -0.20
C ASP A 524 -14.41 -20.04 -0.59
N LEU A 525 -14.63 -20.47 -1.84
CA LEU A 525 -15.89 -21.09 -2.27
C LEU A 525 -16.15 -22.41 -1.53
N ALA A 526 -15.17 -23.32 -1.49
CA ALA A 526 -15.30 -24.60 -0.77
C ALA A 526 -15.54 -24.41 0.73
N LYS A 527 -14.88 -23.43 1.36
CA LYS A 527 -15.10 -23.02 2.77
C LYS A 527 -16.44 -22.32 3.00
N ARG A 528 -17.03 -21.67 2.01
CA ARG A 528 -18.40 -21.11 2.11
C ARG A 528 -19.43 -22.22 2.16
N VAL A 529 -19.36 -23.18 1.22
CA VAL A 529 -20.25 -24.35 1.22
C VAL A 529 -20.15 -25.14 2.54
N ALA A 530 -18.93 -25.38 3.04
CA ALA A 530 -18.71 -26.10 4.30
C ALA A 530 -19.30 -25.39 5.54
N ARG A 531 -19.46 -24.05 5.47
CA ARG A 531 -20.09 -23.23 6.51
C ARG A 531 -21.60 -23.08 6.32
N GLY A 532 -22.20 -23.72 5.31
CA GLY A 532 -23.62 -23.60 4.97
C GLY A 532 -23.99 -22.34 4.18
N LEU A 533 -23.01 -21.52 3.78
CA LEU A 533 -23.26 -20.31 3.01
C LEU A 533 -23.53 -20.65 1.54
N PRO A 534 -24.54 -20.04 0.89
CA PRO A 534 -24.86 -20.32 -0.49
C PRO A 534 -23.72 -19.89 -1.43
N VAL A 535 -23.54 -20.68 -2.48
CA VAL A 535 -22.74 -20.36 -3.68
C VAL A 535 -23.69 -20.54 -4.86
N THR A 536 -23.87 -19.52 -5.70
CA THR A 536 -24.83 -19.59 -6.80
C THR A 536 -24.25 -20.36 -8.00
N ALA A 537 -25.12 -20.88 -8.86
CA ALA A 537 -24.69 -21.51 -10.12
C ALA A 537 -23.94 -20.52 -11.02
N GLU A 538 -24.31 -19.25 -11.00
CA GLU A 538 -23.64 -18.16 -11.74
C GLU A 538 -22.23 -17.88 -11.20
N GLU A 539 -22.07 -17.84 -9.87
CA GLU A 539 -20.77 -17.66 -9.22
C GLU A 539 -19.81 -18.82 -9.55
N LEU A 540 -20.31 -20.05 -9.53
CA LEU A 540 -19.54 -21.23 -9.90
C LEU A 540 -19.20 -21.28 -11.39
N ALA A 541 -20.14 -20.94 -12.27
CA ALA A 541 -19.91 -20.84 -13.71
C ALA A 541 -18.88 -19.76 -14.04
N ARG A 542 -18.91 -18.62 -13.33
CA ARG A 542 -17.90 -17.57 -13.50
C ARG A 542 -16.52 -18.01 -13.02
N PHE A 543 -16.43 -18.70 -11.89
CA PHE A 543 -15.18 -19.29 -11.44
C PHE A 543 -14.61 -20.30 -12.44
N GLN A 544 -15.45 -21.14 -13.06
CA GLN A 544 -15.03 -22.07 -14.12
C GLN A 544 -14.57 -21.35 -15.40
N LEU A 545 -15.21 -20.24 -15.79
CA LEU A 545 -14.78 -19.40 -16.92
C LEU A 545 -13.40 -18.77 -16.66
N ASP A 546 -13.21 -18.23 -15.46
CA ASP A 546 -11.97 -17.59 -15.03
C ASP A 546 -10.79 -18.60 -14.94
N ALA A 547 -11.03 -19.91 -15.02
CA ALA A 547 -9.96 -20.92 -15.09
C ALA A 547 -9.04 -20.75 -16.32
N GLY A 548 -9.46 -20.02 -17.35
CA GLY A 548 -8.61 -19.64 -18.47
C GLY A 548 -7.57 -18.53 -18.16
N THR A 549 -7.65 -17.87 -17.01
CA THR A 549 -6.76 -16.74 -16.65
C THR A 549 -5.50 -17.16 -15.88
N ALA A 550 -5.33 -18.44 -15.58
CA ALA A 550 -4.21 -18.98 -14.82
C ALA A 550 -3.68 -20.26 -15.49
N PRO A 551 -2.36 -20.47 -15.62
CA PRO A 551 -1.82 -21.63 -16.35
C PRO A 551 -2.25 -23.00 -15.83
N LYS A 552 -2.48 -23.14 -14.51
CA LYS A 552 -3.00 -24.36 -13.86
C LYS A 552 -4.48 -24.25 -13.49
N GLY A 553 -5.21 -23.33 -14.13
CA GLY A 553 -6.58 -23.00 -13.74
C GLY A 553 -7.56 -24.16 -13.88
N LYS A 554 -7.35 -25.08 -14.84
CA LYS A 554 -8.21 -26.26 -15.02
C LYS A 554 -8.04 -27.26 -13.86
N GLU A 555 -6.80 -27.50 -13.44
CA GLU A 555 -6.45 -28.35 -12.30
C GLU A 555 -7.00 -27.77 -11.00
N ILE A 556 -6.79 -26.46 -10.78
CA ILE A 556 -7.29 -25.73 -9.62
C ILE A 556 -8.82 -25.74 -9.57
N ALA A 557 -9.50 -25.57 -10.71
CA ALA A 557 -10.95 -25.63 -10.78
C ALA A 557 -11.47 -27.05 -10.47
N SER A 558 -10.82 -28.09 -10.98
CA SER A 558 -11.16 -29.48 -10.68
C SER A 558 -11.00 -29.82 -9.19
N SER A 559 -9.86 -29.45 -8.60
CA SER A 559 -9.58 -29.56 -7.16
C SER A 559 -10.64 -28.82 -6.33
N THR A 560 -10.98 -27.58 -6.71
CA THR A 560 -12.03 -26.79 -6.05
C THR A 560 -13.38 -27.51 -6.06
N LEU A 561 -13.79 -28.05 -7.21
CA LEU A 561 -15.04 -28.80 -7.34
C LEU A 561 -15.03 -30.08 -6.48
N ALA A 562 -13.90 -30.79 -6.39
CA ALA A 562 -13.75 -31.94 -5.51
C ALA A 562 -13.89 -31.55 -4.03
N ARG A 563 -13.25 -30.46 -3.60
CA ARG A 563 -13.39 -29.89 -2.24
C ARG A 563 -14.84 -29.48 -1.96
N MET A 564 -15.52 -28.82 -2.89
CA MET A 564 -16.94 -28.45 -2.78
C MET A 564 -17.88 -29.66 -2.64
N ARG A 565 -17.62 -30.78 -3.32
CA ARG A 565 -18.41 -32.02 -3.14
C ARG A 565 -18.31 -32.57 -1.72
N VAL A 566 -17.12 -32.54 -1.11
CA VAL A 566 -16.94 -32.93 0.30
C VAL A 566 -17.66 -31.93 1.22
N SER A 567 -17.54 -30.64 0.96
CA SER A 567 -18.25 -29.58 1.70
C SER A 567 -19.78 -29.73 1.65
N GLU A 568 -20.35 -30.17 0.53
CA GLU A 568 -21.80 -30.43 0.42
C GLU A 568 -22.19 -31.78 1.04
N ALA A 569 -21.32 -32.79 0.97
CA ALA A 569 -21.56 -34.10 1.58
C ALA A 569 -21.66 -34.01 3.12
N ILE A 570 -20.80 -33.25 3.79
CA ILE A 570 -20.94 -33.00 5.25
C ILE A 570 -22.24 -32.24 5.60
N ARG A 571 -22.81 -31.51 4.64
CA ARG A 571 -24.05 -30.74 4.81
C ARG A 571 -25.30 -31.61 4.70
N THR A 572 -25.24 -32.64 3.86
CA THR A 572 -26.40 -33.40 3.38
C THR A 572 -26.43 -34.88 3.79
N GLN A 573 -25.34 -35.42 4.35
CA GLN A 573 -25.20 -36.85 4.64
C GLN A 573 -24.71 -37.12 6.07
N PRO A 574 -25.01 -38.30 6.64
CA PRO A 574 -24.43 -38.72 7.92
C PRO A 574 -22.90 -38.71 7.90
N ILE A 575 -22.27 -38.17 8.95
CA ILE A 575 -20.81 -37.91 8.94
C ILE A 575 -19.98 -39.20 8.77
N GLY A 576 -20.41 -40.30 9.39
CA GLY A 576 -19.80 -41.62 9.19
C GLY A 576 -20.01 -42.23 7.80
N ALA A 577 -20.94 -41.73 6.98
CA ALA A 577 -21.03 -42.07 5.56
C ALA A 577 -20.03 -41.25 4.72
N VAL A 578 -19.92 -39.95 4.97
CA VAL A 578 -18.93 -39.06 4.33
C VAL A 578 -17.51 -39.59 4.56
N GLU A 579 -17.17 -39.95 5.81
CA GLU A 579 -15.87 -40.51 6.20
C GLU A 579 -15.47 -41.78 5.42
N ARG A 580 -16.44 -42.67 5.13
CA ARG A 580 -16.19 -43.89 4.35
C ARG A 580 -16.08 -43.61 2.86
N ASN A 581 -16.71 -42.54 2.37
CA ASN A 581 -16.84 -42.21 0.96
C ASN A 581 -15.90 -41.11 0.48
N VAL A 582 -14.97 -40.60 1.30
CA VAL A 582 -14.06 -39.48 0.94
C VAL A 582 -13.37 -39.66 -0.41
N LYS A 583 -12.83 -40.86 -0.69
CA LYS A 583 -12.17 -41.15 -1.97
C LYS A 583 -13.13 -41.00 -3.16
N THR A 584 -14.36 -41.47 -3.02
CA THR A 584 -15.42 -41.38 -4.04
C THR A 584 -15.92 -39.95 -4.23
N LEU A 585 -16.03 -39.17 -3.15
CA LEU A 585 -16.47 -37.77 -3.18
C LEU A 585 -15.45 -36.85 -3.87
N LEU A 586 -14.16 -37.08 -3.64
CA LEU A 586 -13.08 -36.34 -4.29
C LEU A 586 -12.96 -36.72 -5.78
N GLY A 587 -13.11 -38.00 -6.10
CA GLY A 587 -13.08 -38.52 -7.47
C GLY A 587 -11.67 -38.89 -7.96
N GLU A 588 -11.59 -39.37 -9.19
CA GLU A 588 -10.32 -39.69 -9.84
C GLU A 588 -9.55 -38.41 -10.21
N GLY A 589 -8.25 -38.36 -9.90
CA GLY A 589 -7.42 -37.17 -10.09
C GLY A 589 -7.29 -36.23 -8.87
N ALA A 590 -7.86 -36.58 -7.72
CA ALA A 590 -7.70 -35.81 -6.49
C ALA A 590 -6.24 -35.74 -6.00
N THR A 591 -5.80 -34.56 -5.59
CA THR A 591 -4.44 -34.31 -5.08
C THR A 591 -4.32 -34.69 -3.59
N SER A 592 -3.09 -34.75 -3.07
CA SER A 592 -2.85 -34.92 -1.63
C SER A 592 -3.46 -33.79 -0.80
N GLU A 593 -3.42 -32.55 -1.30
CA GLU A 593 -4.03 -31.39 -0.65
C GLU A 593 -5.56 -31.50 -0.56
N ASP A 594 -6.21 -32.10 -1.57
CA ASP A 594 -7.66 -32.31 -1.55
C ASP A 594 -8.06 -33.35 -0.49
N VAL A 595 -7.23 -34.38 -0.31
CA VAL A 595 -7.41 -35.39 0.75
C VAL A 595 -7.19 -34.78 2.13
N ASP A 596 -6.18 -33.93 2.30
CA ASP A 596 -5.91 -33.26 3.58
C ASP A 596 -6.96 -32.20 3.92
N PHE A 597 -7.45 -31.44 2.93
CA PHE A 597 -8.62 -30.56 3.07
C PHE A 597 -9.83 -31.38 3.53
N ALA A 598 -10.18 -32.45 2.82
CA ALA A 598 -11.34 -33.28 3.16
C ALA A 598 -11.25 -33.84 4.59
N ARG A 599 -10.07 -34.36 4.98
CA ARG A 599 -9.83 -34.87 6.35
C ARG A 599 -9.99 -33.79 7.41
N ARG A 600 -9.42 -32.58 7.19
CA ARG A 600 -9.54 -31.45 8.11
C ARG A 600 -11.00 -31.01 8.25
N THR A 601 -11.69 -30.75 7.14
CA THR A 601 -13.09 -30.29 7.12
C THR A 601 -14.03 -31.31 7.77
N ILE A 602 -13.83 -32.61 7.54
CA ILE A 602 -14.59 -33.68 8.21
C ILE A 602 -14.31 -33.72 9.72
N ALA A 603 -13.05 -33.57 10.13
CA ALA A 603 -12.68 -33.56 11.56
C ALA A 603 -13.24 -32.33 12.30
N GLU A 604 -13.18 -31.15 11.70
CA GLU A 604 -13.78 -29.91 12.20
C GLU A 604 -15.30 -30.06 12.30
N HIS A 605 -15.96 -30.51 11.24
CA HIS A 605 -17.41 -30.73 11.24
C HIS A 605 -17.86 -31.78 12.27
N ARG A 606 -17.09 -32.87 12.46
CA ARG A 606 -17.38 -33.87 13.50
C ARG A 606 -17.29 -33.25 14.91
N LYS A 607 -16.33 -32.33 15.14
CA LYS A 607 -16.20 -31.61 16.42
C LYS A 607 -17.38 -30.65 16.63
N ASP A 608 -17.79 -29.92 15.58
CA ASP A 608 -18.99 -29.08 15.62
C ASP A 608 -20.22 -29.92 16.03
N LEU A 609 -20.45 -31.07 15.38
CA LEU A 609 -21.57 -31.98 15.67
C LEU A 609 -21.53 -32.61 17.07
N GLN A 610 -20.34 -32.82 17.65
CA GLN A 610 -20.21 -33.26 19.05
C GLN A 610 -20.54 -32.14 20.05
N THR A 611 -20.49 -30.88 19.62
CA THR A 611 -20.61 -29.70 20.50
C THR A 611 -22.00 -29.06 20.42
N ASP A 612 -22.50 -28.79 19.22
CA ASP A 612 -23.80 -28.16 18.95
C ASP A 612 -24.42 -28.70 17.64
N PRO A 613 -24.92 -29.94 17.60
CA PRO A 613 -25.52 -30.51 16.40
C PRO A 613 -26.79 -29.77 15.95
N LEU A 614 -27.49 -29.11 16.89
CA LEU A 614 -28.64 -28.24 16.62
C LEU A 614 -28.21 -26.99 15.85
N GLY A 615 -27.23 -26.25 16.36
CA GLY A 615 -26.70 -25.06 15.69
C GLY A 615 -26.09 -25.36 14.33
N VAL A 616 -25.50 -26.55 14.14
CA VAL A 616 -25.05 -27.03 12.82
C VAL A 616 -26.23 -27.25 11.88
N ALA A 617 -27.32 -27.87 12.35
CA ALA A 617 -28.53 -28.09 11.55
C ALA A 617 -29.20 -26.76 11.13
N GLU A 618 -29.32 -25.81 12.05
CA GLU A 618 -29.82 -24.45 11.80
C GLU A 618 -28.93 -23.70 10.79
N ARG A 619 -27.61 -23.68 11.01
CA ARG A 619 -26.60 -23.05 10.13
C ARG A 619 -26.65 -23.60 8.70
N PHE A 620 -27.02 -24.87 8.55
CA PHE A 620 -27.11 -25.55 7.25
C PHE A 620 -28.50 -25.50 6.61
N GLY A 621 -29.51 -24.93 7.29
CA GLY A 621 -30.89 -24.87 6.82
C GLY A 621 -31.61 -26.21 6.85
N VAL A 622 -31.09 -27.19 7.59
CA VAL A 622 -31.72 -28.52 7.81
C VAL A 622 -32.89 -28.38 8.78
N LEU A 623 -32.78 -27.46 9.73
CA LEU A 623 -33.83 -27.07 10.66
C LEU A 623 -34.07 -25.55 10.59
N PRO A 624 -35.29 -25.07 10.87
CA PRO A 624 -35.54 -23.65 11.08
C PRO A 624 -34.76 -23.16 12.31
N ILE A 625 -34.37 -21.88 12.31
CA ILE A 625 -33.71 -21.25 13.46
C ILE A 625 -34.70 -21.26 14.64
N SER A 626 -34.32 -21.93 15.72
CA SER A 626 -35.11 -21.96 16.95
C SER A 626 -35.00 -20.61 17.66
N PRO A 627 -36.09 -20.01 18.15
CA PRO A 627 -35.97 -19.13 19.30
C PRO A 627 -35.34 -19.94 20.45
N GLY A 628 -34.51 -19.29 21.27
CA GLY A 628 -33.87 -19.96 22.42
C GLY A 628 -34.90 -20.46 23.43
N LEU A 629 -34.46 -21.27 24.39
CA LEU A 629 -35.34 -21.72 25.47
C LEU A 629 -35.92 -20.50 26.23
N PRO A 630 -37.24 -20.45 26.49
CA PRO A 630 -37.83 -19.40 27.29
C PRO A 630 -37.42 -19.62 28.75
N LEU A 631 -36.40 -18.88 29.21
CA LEU A 631 -35.87 -18.95 30.58
C LEU A 631 -36.08 -17.65 31.37
N ASP A 632 -36.38 -16.53 30.68
CA ASP A 632 -36.58 -15.18 31.26
C ASP A 632 -38.05 -14.72 31.21
N GLY A 633 -38.42 -13.79 32.10
CA GLY A 633 -39.76 -13.15 32.14
C GLY A 633 -40.82 -13.90 32.96
N ASP A 634 -42.08 -13.47 32.87
CA ASP A 634 -43.24 -14.23 33.37
C ASP A 634 -43.52 -15.36 32.37
N ILE A 635 -43.41 -16.61 32.82
CA ILE A 635 -43.42 -17.78 31.94
C ILE A 635 -44.60 -18.69 32.28
N ASP A 636 -45.32 -19.10 31.23
CA ASP A 636 -46.33 -20.15 31.27
C ASP A 636 -45.65 -21.55 31.31
N PRO A 637 -45.89 -22.38 32.35
CA PRO A 637 -45.34 -23.74 32.43
C PRO A 637 -45.66 -24.63 31.23
N ASP A 638 -46.85 -24.47 30.62
CA ASP A 638 -47.23 -25.25 29.43
C ASP A 638 -46.41 -24.81 28.19
N GLY A 639 -46.08 -23.51 28.10
CA GLY A 639 -45.18 -22.96 27.09
C GLY A 639 -43.74 -23.48 27.20
N VAL A 640 -43.24 -23.70 28.42
CA VAL A 640 -41.91 -24.30 28.67
C VAL A 640 -41.87 -25.76 28.19
N ALA A 641 -42.88 -26.55 28.55
CA ALA A 641 -42.99 -27.93 28.11
C ALA A 641 -43.08 -28.03 26.57
N GLY A 642 -43.84 -27.13 25.93
CA GLY A 642 -43.90 -27.02 24.47
C GLY A 642 -42.53 -26.72 23.84
N ALA A 643 -41.82 -25.70 24.34
CA ALA A 643 -40.50 -25.33 23.83
C ALA A 643 -39.47 -26.47 24.01
N PHE A 644 -39.50 -27.20 25.13
CA PHE A 644 -38.65 -28.39 25.31
C PHE A 644 -39.04 -29.54 24.38
N ALA A 645 -40.32 -29.78 24.13
CA ALA A 645 -40.76 -30.82 23.21
C ALA A 645 -40.31 -30.51 21.77
N GLU A 646 -40.42 -29.25 21.32
CA GLU A 646 -39.87 -28.81 20.03
C GLU A 646 -38.34 -28.97 19.97
N ARG A 647 -37.62 -28.55 21.02
CA ARG A 647 -36.16 -28.70 21.12
C ARG A 647 -35.71 -30.17 21.07
N ILE A 648 -36.43 -31.08 21.73
CA ILE A 648 -36.12 -32.52 21.74
C ILE A 648 -36.39 -33.16 20.38
N ASN A 649 -37.50 -32.79 19.71
CA ASN A 649 -37.78 -33.21 18.34
C ASN A 649 -36.73 -32.70 17.35
N ALA A 650 -36.32 -31.43 17.47
CA ALA A 650 -35.25 -30.84 16.68
C ALA A 650 -33.90 -31.55 16.90
N ALA A 651 -33.54 -31.85 18.16
CA ALA A 651 -32.30 -32.55 18.50
C ALA A 651 -32.26 -33.96 17.89
N ASN A 652 -33.36 -34.70 18.00
CA ASN A 652 -33.50 -36.02 17.42
C ASN A 652 -33.50 -35.99 15.86
N ALA A 653 -34.06 -34.95 15.24
CA ALA A 653 -34.01 -34.74 13.79
C ALA A 653 -32.59 -34.43 13.30
N ALA A 654 -31.87 -33.51 13.95
CA ALA A 654 -30.47 -33.18 13.65
C ALA A 654 -29.56 -34.41 13.83
N ALA A 655 -29.72 -35.14 14.94
CA ALA A 655 -28.98 -36.36 15.24
C ALA A 655 -29.17 -37.43 14.15
N LYS A 656 -30.41 -37.62 13.68
CA LYS A 656 -30.75 -38.55 12.60
C LYS A 656 -30.16 -38.12 11.25
N HIS A 657 -30.19 -36.82 10.92
CA HIS A 657 -29.63 -36.28 9.68
C HIS A 657 -28.11 -36.49 9.60
N PHE A 658 -27.39 -36.12 10.66
CA PHE A 658 -25.93 -36.21 10.70
C PHE A 658 -25.39 -37.57 11.18
N GLY A 659 -26.24 -38.47 11.68
CA GLY A 659 -25.84 -39.79 12.18
C GLY A 659 -25.02 -39.74 13.47
N VAL A 660 -25.37 -38.83 14.39
CA VAL A 660 -24.71 -38.64 15.69
C VAL A 660 -25.69 -38.91 16.85
N GLN A 661 -25.20 -38.92 18.10
CA GLN A 661 -26.09 -38.95 19.26
C GLN A 661 -26.79 -37.59 19.42
N PRO A 662 -28.06 -37.54 19.84
CA PRO A 662 -28.74 -36.28 20.11
C PRO A 662 -28.11 -35.54 21.29
N ARG A 663 -28.01 -34.22 21.12
CA ARG A 663 -27.73 -33.26 22.19
C ARG A 663 -28.90 -32.30 22.24
N PHE A 664 -29.50 -32.17 23.40
CA PHE A 664 -30.75 -31.45 23.64
C PHE A 664 -30.52 -30.00 24.06
N PHE A 665 -29.30 -29.69 24.53
CA PHE A 665 -28.91 -28.36 24.98
C PHE A 665 -27.72 -27.85 24.16
N ARG A 666 -27.76 -26.57 23.81
CA ARG A 666 -26.65 -25.86 23.17
C ARG A 666 -25.62 -25.43 24.23
N PRO A 667 -24.36 -25.14 23.84
CA PRO A 667 -23.35 -24.66 24.79
C PRO A 667 -23.83 -23.43 25.57
N GLY A 668 -23.83 -23.51 26.91
CA GLY A 668 -24.31 -22.45 27.80
C GLY A 668 -25.79 -22.52 28.19
N GLU A 669 -26.64 -23.31 27.50
CA GLU A 669 -28.07 -23.44 27.86
C GLU A 669 -28.25 -24.16 29.20
N ALA A 670 -27.41 -25.14 29.54
CA ALA A 670 -27.50 -25.87 30.82
C ALA A 670 -27.20 -24.93 32.01
N GLU A 671 -26.14 -24.13 31.91
CA GLU A 671 -25.77 -23.15 32.93
C GLU A 671 -26.83 -22.03 33.07
N ALA A 672 -27.47 -21.63 31.98
CA ALA A 672 -28.60 -20.69 32.00
C ALA A 672 -29.84 -21.28 32.70
N ILE A 673 -30.17 -22.54 32.42
CA ILE A 673 -31.23 -23.29 33.11
C ILE A 673 -30.96 -23.34 34.62
N GLU A 674 -29.75 -23.73 35.03
CA GLU A 674 -29.34 -23.79 36.44
C GLU A 674 -29.42 -22.43 37.14
N ALA A 675 -29.06 -21.35 36.45
CA ALA A 675 -29.17 -19.98 36.97
C ALA A 675 -30.64 -19.57 37.19
N ALA A 676 -31.52 -19.83 36.22
CA ALA A 676 -32.95 -19.54 36.32
C ALA A 676 -33.62 -20.33 37.46
N VAL A 677 -33.26 -21.61 37.61
CA VAL A 677 -33.77 -22.52 38.65
C VAL A 677 -33.29 -22.16 40.05
N LYS A 678 -32.05 -21.66 40.19
CA LYS A 678 -31.53 -21.15 41.47
C LYS A 678 -32.11 -19.80 41.89
N ALA A 679 -32.59 -19.00 40.93
CA ALA A 679 -33.17 -17.69 41.20
C ALA A 679 -34.59 -17.80 41.79
N ASP A 680 -35.40 -18.72 41.26
CA ASP A 680 -36.75 -19.01 41.76
C ASP A 680 -36.96 -20.54 41.85
N PRO A 681 -36.99 -21.11 43.07
CA PRO A 681 -37.19 -22.55 43.25
C PRO A 681 -38.54 -23.11 42.80
N GLN A 682 -39.61 -22.30 42.79
CA GLN A 682 -40.92 -22.76 42.30
C GLN A 682 -40.92 -22.81 40.76
N ARG A 683 -40.44 -21.74 40.11
CA ARG A 683 -40.17 -21.73 38.66
C ARG A 683 -39.26 -22.89 38.25
N GLY A 684 -38.21 -23.14 39.03
CA GLY A 684 -37.28 -24.25 38.79
C GLY A 684 -37.93 -25.63 38.89
N LEU A 685 -38.89 -25.79 39.79
CA LEU A 685 -39.68 -27.02 39.95
C LEU A 685 -40.59 -27.27 38.75
N ASP A 686 -41.22 -26.22 38.22
CA ASP A 686 -42.07 -26.30 37.03
C ASP A 686 -41.25 -26.51 35.75
N ILE A 687 -40.06 -25.89 35.64
CA ILE A 687 -39.07 -26.21 34.59
C ILE A 687 -38.68 -27.69 34.64
N ALA A 688 -38.34 -28.22 35.82
CA ALA A 688 -37.97 -29.62 35.98
C ALA A 688 -39.14 -30.57 35.61
N ALA A 689 -40.37 -30.27 36.05
CA ALA A 689 -41.56 -31.05 35.72
C ALA A 689 -41.92 -30.99 34.22
N GLY A 690 -41.87 -29.80 33.61
CA GLY A 690 -42.07 -29.61 32.17
C GLY A 690 -41.05 -30.36 31.34
N LEU A 691 -39.79 -30.42 31.79
CA LEU A 691 -38.72 -31.17 31.14
C LEU A 691 -38.93 -32.69 31.24
N VAL A 692 -39.39 -33.22 32.39
CA VAL A 692 -39.80 -34.65 32.51
C VAL A 692 -40.93 -34.96 31.52
N SER A 693 -41.95 -34.10 31.47
CA SER A 693 -43.12 -34.26 30.59
C SER A 693 -42.72 -34.27 29.11
N ALA A 694 -41.91 -33.29 28.69
CA ALA A 694 -41.44 -33.15 27.31
C ALA A 694 -40.45 -34.25 26.88
N ALA A 695 -39.60 -34.73 27.79
CA ALA A 695 -38.55 -35.70 27.45
C ALA A 695 -39.06 -37.14 27.34
N GLY A 696 -40.08 -37.53 28.12
CA GLY A 696 -40.70 -38.86 28.04
C GLY A 696 -39.67 -40.00 28.07
N GLY A 697 -39.51 -40.72 26.96
CA GLY A 697 -38.52 -41.81 26.84
C GLY A 697 -37.05 -41.38 26.85
N ASP A 698 -36.75 -40.12 26.54
CA ASP A 698 -35.40 -39.54 26.51
C ASP A 698 -34.98 -38.88 27.84
N THR A 699 -35.85 -38.88 28.86
CA THR A 699 -35.64 -38.28 30.20
C THR A 699 -34.25 -38.62 30.80
N ASP A 700 -33.86 -39.89 30.78
CA ASP A 700 -32.56 -40.38 31.27
C ASP A 700 -31.35 -39.77 30.52
N LYS A 701 -31.53 -39.34 29.26
CA LYS A 701 -30.49 -38.73 28.42
C LYS A 701 -30.43 -37.22 28.65
N VAL A 702 -31.60 -36.56 28.68
CA VAL A 702 -31.75 -35.12 28.91
C VAL A 702 -31.13 -34.73 30.26
N PHE A 703 -31.46 -35.42 31.36
CA PHE A 703 -30.85 -35.10 32.67
C PHE A 703 -29.38 -35.50 32.78
N ARG A 704 -28.92 -36.50 32.00
CA ARG A 704 -27.48 -36.82 31.93
C ARG A 704 -26.67 -35.71 31.24
N GLU A 705 -27.25 -35.03 30.27
CA GLU A 705 -26.61 -33.89 29.62
C GLU A 705 -26.57 -32.64 30.52
N LEU A 706 -27.60 -32.42 31.33
CA LEU A 706 -27.60 -31.37 32.37
C LEU A 706 -26.55 -31.65 33.46
N GLY A 707 -26.50 -32.88 33.99
CA GLY A 707 -25.40 -33.40 34.81
C GLY A 707 -24.87 -32.43 35.88
N ASP A 708 -23.56 -32.19 35.86
CA ASP A 708 -22.88 -31.27 36.78
C ASP A 708 -23.02 -29.78 36.41
N ALA A 709 -23.48 -29.46 35.19
CA ALA A 709 -23.72 -28.09 34.75
C ALA A 709 -25.04 -27.52 35.30
N ALA A 710 -26.07 -28.38 35.44
CA ALA A 710 -27.35 -28.04 36.06
C ALA A 710 -27.82 -29.10 37.10
N PRO A 711 -27.07 -29.28 38.20
CA PRO A 711 -27.37 -30.33 39.18
C PRO A 711 -28.68 -30.13 39.93
N ALA A 712 -29.16 -28.88 40.10
CA ALA A 712 -30.45 -28.65 40.77
C ALA A 712 -31.60 -29.20 39.93
N VAL A 713 -31.59 -28.96 38.62
CA VAL A 713 -32.59 -29.48 37.68
C VAL A 713 -32.42 -30.97 37.43
N ALA A 714 -31.19 -31.45 37.25
CA ALA A 714 -30.94 -32.87 36.98
C ALA A 714 -31.42 -33.78 38.12
N LEU A 715 -31.16 -33.38 39.37
CA LEU A 715 -31.54 -34.17 40.55
C LEU A 715 -33.02 -34.01 40.91
N SER A 716 -33.59 -32.79 40.85
CA SER A 716 -35.03 -32.59 41.09
C SER A 716 -35.90 -33.23 39.99
N GLY A 717 -35.49 -33.11 38.73
CA GLY A 717 -36.15 -33.75 37.60
C GLY A 717 -36.12 -35.27 37.67
N GLY A 718 -34.98 -35.87 38.06
CA GLY A 718 -34.90 -37.31 38.34
C GLY A 718 -35.80 -37.76 39.50
N LEU A 719 -35.94 -36.93 40.54
CA LEU A 719 -36.86 -37.19 41.66
C LEU A 719 -38.33 -37.09 41.24
N ILE A 720 -38.69 -36.14 40.35
CA ILE A 720 -40.04 -36.01 39.79
C ILE A 720 -40.35 -37.19 38.85
N ALA A 721 -39.42 -37.54 37.96
CA ALA A 721 -39.56 -38.65 37.01
C ALA A 721 -39.74 -40.02 37.69
N SER A 722 -39.16 -40.19 38.88
CA SER A 722 -39.33 -41.40 39.70
C SER A 722 -40.59 -41.39 40.58
N GLY A 723 -41.42 -40.35 40.52
CA GLY A 723 -42.67 -40.22 41.30
C GLY A 723 -42.47 -39.79 42.76
N GLY A 724 -41.31 -39.22 43.08
CA GLY A 724 -40.95 -38.79 44.43
C GLY A 724 -41.70 -37.56 44.94
N ASN A 725 -41.33 -37.09 46.14
CA ASN A 725 -42.04 -36.01 46.81
C ASN A 725 -41.79 -34.64 46.12
N ARG A 726 -42.84 -34.00 45.59
CA ARG A 726 -42.75 -32.65 44.98
C ARG A 726 -42.21 -31.58 45.94
N GLN A 727 -42.51 -31.67 47.24
CA GLN A 727 -41.91 -30.77 48.23
C GLN A 727 -40.41 -31.03 48.42
N ALA A 728 -39.98 -32.30 48.36
CA ALA A 728 -38.56 -32.62 48.42
C ALA A 728 -37.82 -32.13 47.17
N ALA A 729 -38.43 -32.20 45.98
CA ALA A 729 -37.88 -31.60 44.76
C ALA A 729 -37.73 -30.07 44.88
N LEU A 730 -38.71 -29.39 45.48
CA LEU A 730 -38.64 -27.95 45.79
C LEU A 730 -37.52 -27.63 46.79
N ASP A 731 -37.44 -28.37 47.89
CA ASP A 731 -36.41 -28.20 48.93
C ASP A 731 -35.00 -28.47 48.36
N LEU A 732 -34.88 -29.45 47.45
CA LEU A 732 -33.66 -29.76 46.73
C LEU A 732 -33.19 -28.58 45.90
N ILE A 733 -34.07 -28.00 45.08
CA ILE A 733 -33.76 -26.82 44.26
C ILE A 733 -33.38 -25.63 45.14
N ALA A 734 -34.19 -25.35 46.16
CA ALA A 734 -33.94 -24.25 47.10
C ALA A 734 -32.59 -24.40 47.83
N GLY A 735 -32.18 -25.62 48.18
CA GLY A 735 -30.90 -25.93 48.81
C GLY A 735 -29.65 -25.74 47.94
N PHE A 736 -29.81 -25.65 46.61
CA PHE A 736 -28.76 -25.21 45.67
C PHE A 736 -28.73 -23.69 45.49
N GLY A 737 -29.79 -22.99 45.90
CA GLY A 737 -29.90 -21.54 45.89
C GLY A 737 -29.19 -20.88 47.07
N LYS A 738 -29.66 -19.68 47.41
CA LYS A 738 -29.15 -18.87 48.52
C LYS A 738 -30.20 -18.68 49.60
N SER A 739 -29.75 -18.44 50.83
CA SER A 739 -30.60 -17.95 51.91
C SER A 739 -31.08 -16.51 51.63
N PRO A 740 -32.13 -16.02 52.32
CA PRO A 740 -32.62 -14.64 52.19
C PRO A 740 -31.56 -13.55 52.41
N ASP A 741 -30.48 -13.82 53.15
CA ASP A 741 -29.33 -12.92 53.33
C ASP A 741 -28.23 -13.09 52.26
N GLY A 742 -28.53 -13.79 51.16
CA GLY A 742 -27.67 -13.92 49.97
C GLY A 742 -26.50 -14.90 50.10
N LYS A 743 -26.44 -15.69 51.19
CA LYS A 743 -25.37 -16.66 51.45
C LYS A 743 -25.75 -18.06 50.96
N ALA A 744 -24.76 -18.92 50.76
CA ALA A 744 -25.01 -20.35 50.56
C ALA A 744 -25.46 -21.00 51.87
N TYR A 745 -26.37 -21.96 51.80
CA TYR A 745 -26.79 -22.74 52.96
C TYR A 745 -25.62 -23.56 53.55
N ALA A 746 -25.55 -23.63 54.88
CA ALA A 746 -24.54 -24.42 55.57
C ALA A 746 -24.83 -25.92 55.42
N ASP A 747 -23.80 -26.71 55.10
CA ASP A 747 -23.92 -28.15 54.84
C ASP A 747 -23.50 -29.02 56.03
N ILE A 748 -24.01 -30.25 56.07
CA ILE A 748 -23.56 -31.25 57.05
C ILE A 748 -22.18 -31.76 56.62
N PRO A 749 -21.17 -31.79 57.52
CA PRO A 749 -19.84 -32.31 57.18
C PRO A 749 -19.89 -33.73 56.61
N ASN A 750 -19.14 -33.99 55.53
CA ASN A 750 -19.07 -35.32 54.88
C ASN A 750 -18.74 -36.46 55.85
N THR A 751 -17.94 -36.18 56.89
CA THR A 751 -17.61 -37.14 57.97
C THR A 751 -18.80 -37.59 58.82
N LYS A 752 -19.90 -36.82 58.84
CA LYS A 752 -21.18 -37.19 59.46
C LYS A 752 -22.21 -37.68 58.44
N ARG A 753 -22.22 -37.05 57.26
CA ARG A 753 -23.20 -37.27 56.19
C ARG A 753 -23.03 -38.63 55.50
N LEU A 754 -21.80 -38.99 55.12
CA LEU A 754 -21.53 -40.24 54.38
C LEU A 754 -21.82 -41.51 55.21
N PRO A 755 -21.47 -41.61 56.51
CA PRO A 755 -21.89 -42.75 57.33
C PRO A 755 -23.42 -42.88 57.48
N ALA A 756 -24.15 -41.76 57.53
CA ALA A 756 -25.61 -41.78 57.56
C ALA A 756 -26.20 -42.27 56.22
N ALA A 757 -25.65 -41.80 55.09
CA ALA A 757 -26.03 -42.28 53.76
C ALA A 757 -25.80 -43.79 53.62
N GLN A 758 -24.66 -44.30 54.08
CA GLN A 758 -24.32 -45.73 54.09
C GLN A 758 -25.27 -46.54 54.98
N ALA A 759 -25.61 -46.04 56.18
CA ALA A 759 -26.54 -46.71 57.09
C ALA A 759 -27.98 -46.80 56.55
N VAL A 760 -28.44 -45.77 55.82
CA VAL A 760 -29.74 -45.80 55.14
C VAL A 760 -29.71 -46.73 53.93
N THR A 761 -28.66 -46.64 53.09
CA THR A 761 -28.55 -47.38 51.82
C THR A 761 -28.30 -48.86 51.98
N GLY A 762 -27.36 -49.25 52.85
CA GLY A 762 -26.85 -50.63 52.92
C GLY A 762 -26.56 -51.21 51.53
N THR A 763 -27.17 -52.37 51.26
CA THR A 763 -27.04 -53.15 50.02
C THR A 763 -27.94 -52.69 48.87
N ALA A 764 -28.81 -51.68 49.08
CA ALA A 764 -29.91 -51.36 48.15
C ALA A 764 -29.44 -50.90 46.76
N LEU A 765 -28.20 -50.39 46.66
CA LEU A 765 -27.60 -49.84 45.44
C LEU A 765 -26.32 -50.58 45.01
N ALA A 766 -26.17 -51.86 45.42
CA ALA A 766 -25.00 -52.68 45.11
C ALA A 766 -24.66 -52.74 43.60
N PHE A 767 -25.70 -52.72 42.75
CA PHE A 767 -25.58 -52.75 41.28
C PHE A 767 -25.52 -51.35 40.63
N THR A 768 -25.70 -50.28 41.40
CA THR A 768 -25.70 -48.88 40.94
C THR A 768 -24.93 -47.96 41.89
N PRO A 769 -23.64 -48.25 42.20
CA PRO A 769 -22.87 -47.50 43.19
C PRO A 769 -22.67 -46.02 42.83
N ASP A 770 -22.79 -45.65 41.55
CA ASP A 770 -22.78 -44.27 41.07
C ASP A 770 -24.02 -43.46 41.53
N GLN A 771 -25.14 -44.13 41.83
CA GLN A 771 -26.34 -43.48 42.36
C GLN A 771 -26.17 -43.02 43.80
N VAL A 772 -25.35 -43.69 44.61
CA VAL A 772 -25.11 -43.34 46.03
C VAL A 772 -24.70 -41.87 46.17
N ASN A 773 -23.79 -41.40 45.31
CA ASN A 773 -23.29 -40.03 45.31
C ASN A 773 -24.35 -39.01 44.83
N ARG A 774 -25.18 -39.36 43.82
CA ARG A 774 -26.28 -38.48 43.37
C ARG A 774 -27.36 -38.33 44.45
N LEU A 775 -27.72 -39.43 45.10
CA LEU A 775 -28.68 -39.42 46.21
C LEU A 775 -28.12 -38.65 47.42
N ASP A 776 -26.84 -38.83 47.75
CA ASP A 776 -26.14 -38.07 48.78
C ASP A 776 -26.17 -36.55 48.50
N GLN A 777 -25.89 -36.14 47.26
CA GLN A 777 -25.93 -34.74 46.81
C GLN A 777 -27.34 -34.14 46.87
N ALA A 778 -28.34 -34.88 46.37
CA ALA A 778 -29.76 -34.49 46.45
C ALA A 778 -30.23 -34.35 47.91
N ALA A 779 -29.90 -35.34 48.75
CA ALA A 779 -30.22 -35.37 50.17
C ALA A 779 -29.56 -34.24 50.96
N ALA A 780 -28.30 -33.90 50.65
CA ALA A 780 -27.66 -32.72 51.22
C ALA A 780 -28.40 -31.44 50.87
N SER A 781 -28.77 -31.26 49.59
CA SER A 781 -29.47 -30.04 49.17
C SER A 781 -30.81 -29.88 49.92
N ILE A 782 -31.62 -30.94 49.97
CA ILE A 782 -32.87 -30.98 50.75
C ILE A 782 -32.61 -30.69 52.23
N ALA A 783 -31.61 -31.35 52.83
CA ALA A 783 -31.29 -31.18 54.24
C ALA A 783 -30.83 -29.75 54.57
N ARG A 784 -29.96 -29.14 53.75
CA ARG A 784 -29.51 -27.74 53.91
C ARG A 784 -30.67 -26.77 54.04
N LYS A 785 -31.65 -26.85 53.14
CA LYS A 785 -32.84 -25.99 53.17
C LYS A 785 -33.66 -26.20 54.45
N ARG A 786 -33.95 -27.46 54.79
CA ARG A 786 -34.76 -27.82 55.95
C ARG A 786 -34.10 -27.51 57.30
N LEU A 787 -32.79 -27.69 57.40
CA LEU A 787 -32.02 -27.35 58.60
C LEU A 787 -32.03 -25.83 58.84
N TYR A 788 -31.91 -25.04 57.77
CA TYR A 788 -32.04 -23.59 57.85
C TYR A 788 -33.45 -23.17 58.32
N ASP A 789 -34.51 -23.70 57.68
CA ASP A 789 -35.89 -23.39 58.03
C ASP A 789 -36.25 -23.80 59.47
N ALA A 790 -35.66 -24.90 59.95
CA ALA A 790 -35.83 -25.40 61.32
C ALA A 790 -34.88 -24.74 62.35
N GLY A 791 -33.94 -23.90 61.93
CA GLY A 791 -32.95 -23.28 62.81
C GLY A 791 -31.92 -24.25 63.41
N ILE A 792 -31.70 -25.42 62.80
CA ILE A 792 -30.81 -26.47 63.30
C ILE A 792 -29.40 -26.28 62.72
N ASP A 793 -28.36 -26.24 63.58
CA ASP A 793 -26.96 -26.21 63.16
C ASP A 793 -26.56 -27.55 62.49
N PRO A 794 -26.16 -27.57 61.19
CA PRO A 794 -25.77 -28.78 60.47
C PRO A 794 -24.60 -29.58 61.07
N LYS A 795 -23.88 -29.01 62.05
CA LYS A 795 -22.78 -29.66 62.77
C LYS A 795 -23.24 -30.46 63.99
N LYS A 796 -24.48 -30.31 64.45
CA LYS A 796 -25.06 -31.00 65.62
C LYS A 796 -25.62 -32.37 65.23
N GLU A 797 -25.80 -33.26 66.22
CA GLU A 797 -26.40 -34.58 65.99
C GLU A 797 -27.87 -34.48 65.57
N ASP A 798 -28.58 -33.43 65.99
CA ASP A 798 -29.99 -33.17 65.62
C ASP A 798 -30.18 -32.95 64.11
N ALA A 799 -29.10 -32.68 63.36
CA ALA A 799 -29.15 -32.59 61.90
C ALA A 799 -29.22 -33.97 61.20
N LYS A 800 -28.81 -35.04 61.87
CA LYS A 800 -28.75 -36.40 61.28
C LYS A 800 -30.12 -36.94 60.88
N PRO A 801 -31.19 -36.89 61.71
CA PRO A 801 -32.52 -37.37 61.31
C PRO A 801 -33.12 -36.59 60.13
N VAL A 802 -32.81 -35.29 60.01
CA VAL A 802 -33.23 -34.46 58.87
C VAL A 802 -32.58 -34.95 57.58
N TYR A 803 -31.28 -35.29 57.64
CA TYR A 803 -30.57 -35.87 56.51
C TYR A 803 -31.01 -37.29 56.15
N GLU A 804 -31.19 -38.18 57.13
CA GLU A 804 -31.66 -39.55 56.86
C GLU A 804 -33.03 -39.55 56.17
N ARG A 805 -33.95 -38.66 56.59
CA ARG A 805 -35.22 -38.46 55.90
C ARG A 805 -35.04 -37.83 54.52
N ALA A 806 -34.15 -36.85 54.36
CA ALA A 806 -33.83 -36.27 53.06
C ALA A 806 -33.23 -37.30 52.09
N TYR A 807 -32.46 -38.26 52.59
CA TYR A 807 -31.90 -39.37 51.81
C TYR A 807 -32.97 -40.34 51.35
N GLN A 808 -33.91 -40.69 52.24
CA GLN A 808 -35.08 -41.48 51.86
C GLN A 808 -35.90 -40.78 50.77
N GLU A 809 -36.21 -39.49 50.95
CA GLU A 809 -36.99 -38.73 49.96
C GLU A 809 -36.23 -38.54 48.64
N ALA A 810 -34.90 -38.34 48.66
CA ALA A 810 -34.06 -38.34 47.45
C ALA A 810 -34.07 -39.70 46.74
N ALA A 811 -34.15 -40.81 47.48
CA ALA A 811 -34.33 -42.17 46.95
C ALA A 811 -35.78 -42.46 46.50
N GLY A 812 -36.63 -41.43 46.36
CA GLY A 812 -38.02 -41.55 45.91
C GLY A 812 -39.03 -41.80 47.02
N ALA A 813 -38.66 -41.77 48.31
CA ALA A 813 -39.63 -41.91 49.38
C ALA A 813 -40.62 -40.74 49.42
N THR A 814 -41.84 -41.05 49.84
CA THR A 814 -42.87 -40.07 50.20
C THR A 814 -43.43 -40.42 51.58
N PHE A 815 -43.68 -39.39 52.39
CA PHE A 815 -44.17 -39.56 53.76
C PHE A 815 -45.57 -38.96 53.89
N ALA A 816 -46.56 -39.80 54.21
CA ALA A 816 -47.94 -39.39 54.43
C ALA A 816 -48.38 -39.80 55.84
N ASN A 817 -48.74 -38.84 56.69
CA ASN A 817 -49.14 -39.06 58.09
C ASN A 817 -48.15 -39.93 58.90
N GLY A 818 -46.85 -39.79 58.62
CA GLY A 818 -45.77 -40.58 59.26
C GLY A 818 -45.50 -41.95 58.63
N VAL A 819 -46.30 -42.39 57.65
CA VAL A 819 -46.08 -43.64 56.90
C VAL A 819 -45.17 -43.38 55.69
N GLN A 820 -44.14 -44.21 55.52
CA GLN A 820 -43.23 -44.18 54.38
C GLN A 820 -43.76 -45.05 53.22
N PHE A 821 -43.78 -44.46 52.02
CA PHE A 821 -43.97 -45.16 50.75
C PHE A 821 -42.73 -44.94 49.88
N GLY A 822 -42.21 -45.98 49.25
CA GLY A 822 -40.96 -45.93 48.48
C GLY A 822 -39.70 -45.65 49.30
N GLY A 823 -38.61 -45.37 48.59
CA GLY A 823 -37.28 -45.22 49.17
C GLY A 823 -36.71 -46.55 49.65
N ILE A 824 -35.76 -46.49 50.58
CA ILE A 824 -35.02 -47.66 51.02
C ILE A 824 -35.68 -48.27 52.27
N ALA A 825 -36.01 -49.54 52.20
CA ALA A 825 -36.67 -50.31 53.26
C ALA A 825 -35.87 -51.56 53.64
N ASP A 826 -36.15 -52.12 54.81
CA ASP A 826 -35.62 -53.42 55.24
C ASP A 826 -36.43 -54.57 54.64
N TYR A 827 -35.72 -55.57 54.13
CA TYR A 827 -36.30 -56.82 53.67
C TYR A 827 -35.61 -58.01 54.36
N ASP A 828 -36.42 -58.85 55.00
CA ASP A 828 -35.99 -60.10 55.63
C ASP A 828 -36.42 -61.29 54.76
N ARG A 829 -35.44 -62.02 54.21
CA ARG A 829 -35.63 -63.23 53.40
C ARG A 829 -35.67 -64.53 54.24
N GLY A 830 -35.70 -64.41 55.56
CA GLY A 830 -35.90 -65.48 56.53
C GLY A 830 -34.72 -65.69 57.48
N ALA A 831 -34.99 -66.39 58.58
CA ALA A 831 -34.18 -66.52 59.81
C ALA A 831 -32.70 -66.99 59.70
N TRP A 832 -32.17 -67.22 58.49
CA TRP A 832 -30.76 -67.55 58.23
C TRP A 832 -29.98 -66.39 57.59
N TYR A 833 -30.62 -65.26 57.33
CA TYR A 833 -30.03 -64.06 56.76
C TYR A 833 -30.33 -62.85 57.63
N SER A 834 -29.39 -61.91 57.72
CA SER A 834 -29.69 -60.59 58.27
C SER A 834 -30.65 -59.83 57.34
N PRO A 835 -31.53 -58.95 57.86
CA PRO A 835 -32.28 -58.02 57.02
C PRO A 835 -31.34 -57.20 56.15
N GLN A 836 -31.66 -57.10 54.85
CA GLN A 836 -30.91 -56.34 53.86
C GLN A 836 -31.75 -55.18 53.34
N LYS A 837 -31.10 -54.15 52.79
CA LYS A 837 -31.78 -52.93 52.32
C LYS A 837 -32.21 -53.09 50.86
N VAL A 838 -33.44 -52.71 50.54
CA VAL A 838 -34.05 -52.76 49.20
C VAL A 838 -34.61 -51.37 48.84
N LEU A 839 -34.36 -50.92 47.61
CA LEU A 839 -34.98 -49.71 47.06
C LEU A 839 -36.40 -50.02 46.54
N LEU A 840 -37.40 -49.26 46.98
CA LEU A 840 -38.81 -49.42 46.65
C LEU A 840 -39.37 -48.22 45.87
N PRO A 841 -40.30 -48.44 44.92
CA PRO A 841 -41.01 -47.37 44.23
C PRO A 841 -42.00 -46.63 45.16
N PRO A 842 -42.30 -45.34 44.91
CA PRO A 842 -43.17 -44.50 45.76
C PRO A 842 -44.63 -44.97 45.85
N SER A 843 -45.04 -45.94 45.03
CA SER A 843 -46.37 -46.54 45.07
C SER A 843 -46.50 -47.63 46.15
N ILE A 844 -45.39 -48.19 46.66
CA ILE A 844 -45.38 -49.31 47.61
C ILE A 844 -45.02 -48.80 49.00
N ARG A 845 -45.81 -49.22 50.01
CA ARG A 845 -45.63 -48.87 51.42
C ARG A 845 -44.50 -49.68 52.05
N ALA A 846 -43.51 -49.00 52.65
CA ALA A 846 -42.24 -49.60 53.04
C ALA A 846 -42.36 -50.71 54.11
N ASP A 847 -43.14 -50.50 55.17
CA ASP A 847 -43.39 -51.48 56.24
C ASP A 847 -44.32 -52.64 55.83
N ARG A 848 -44.89 -52.59 54.61
CA ARG A 848 -45.75 -53.63 54.03
C ARG A 848 -45.09 -54.45 52.92
N PHE A 849 -43.88 -54.09 52.50
CA PHE A 849 -43.16 -54.78 51.45
C PHE A 849 -42.85 -56.27 51.75
N PRO A 850 -42.43 -56.67 52.98
CA PRO A 850 -42.22 -58.08 53.30
C PRO A 850 -43.51 -58.92 53.18
N GLN A 851 -44.66 -58.36 53.58
CA GLN A 851 -45.96 -59.01 53.49
C GLN A 851 -46.45 -59.07 52.03
N LEU A 852 -46.19 -58.03 51.24
CA LEU A 852 -46.46 -58.00 49.80
C LEU A 852 -45.71 -59.12 49.06
N MET A 853 -44.42 -59.28 49.35
CA MET A 853 -43.60 -60.39 48.84
C MET A 853 -44.14 -61.75 49.30
N GLY A 854 -44.50 -61.87 50.58
CA GLY A 854 -45.10 -63.08 51.15
C GLY A 854 -46.49 -63.46 50.56
N ALA A 855 -47.18 -62.52 49.91
CA ALA A 855 -48.48 -62.73 49.28
C ALA A 855 -48.39 -63.15 47.80
N LEU A 856 -47.18 -63.26 47.23
CA LEU A 856 -46.97 -63.84 45.90
C LEU A 856 -47.35 -65.33 45.87
N THR A 857 -47.97 -65.76 44.78
CA THR A 857 -48.35 -67.14 44.48
C THR A 857 -47.75 -67.59 43.14
N ASP A 858 -47.70 -68.90 42.90
CA ASP A 858 -47.12 -69.47 41.68
C ASP A 858 -47.82 -68.97 40.39
N GLN A 859 -49.07 -68.51 40.50
CA GLN A 859 -49.80 -67.89 39.39
C GLN A 859 -49.27 -66.48 39.05
N ASP A 860 -48.81 -65.70 40.03
CA ASP A 860 -48.37 -64.31 39.80
C ASP A 860 -46.96 -64.26 39.20
N VAL A 861 -46.11 -65.25 39.52
CA VAL A 861 -44.73 -65.36 39.00
C VAL A 861 -44.65 -66.16 37.69
N GLY A 862 -45.69 -66.92 37.36
CA GLY A 862 -45.81 -67.70 36.13
C GLY A 862 -44.97 -68.99 36.10
N GLN A 863 -45.22 -69.85 35.11
CA GLN A 863 -44.51 -71.14 34.96
C GLN A 863 -43.16 -71.02 34.23
N VAL A 864 -42.33 -70.06 34.65
CA VAL A 864 -41.01 -69.86 34.01
C VAL A 864 -40.01 -70.90 34.49
N LYS A 865 -39.26 -71.47 33.55
CA LYS A 865 -38.19 -72.43 33.81
C LYS A 865 -36.82 -71.76 33.84
N ALA A 866 -35.98 -72.24 34.73
CA ALA A 866 -34.55 -71.97 34.74
C ALA A 866 -33.82 -72.78 33.68
N LYS A 867 -32.60 -72.36 33.34
CA LYS A 867 -31.66 -73.07 32.44
C LYS A 867 -31.41 -74.55 32.75
N ASN A 868 -31.68 -75.03 33.97
CA ASN A 868 -31.58 -76.44 34.37
C ASN A 868 -32.92 -77.21 34.30
N GLY A 869 -33.96 -76.64 33.70
CA GLY A 869 -35.29 -77.24 33.55
C GLY A 869 -36.20 -77.13 34.79
N ARG A 870 -35.71 -76.61 35.92
CA ARG A 870 -36.52 -76.37 37.13
C ARG A 870 -37.50 -75.21 36.88
N VAL A 871 -38.79 -75.41 37.19
CA VAL A 871 -39.77 -74.31 37.26
C VAL A 871 -39.55 -73.50 38.54
N TRP A 872 -39.53 -72.17 38.42
CA TRP A 872 -39.47 -71.26 39.57
C TRP A 872 -40.83 -71.19 40.28
N THR A 873 -40.80 -71.15 41.61
CA THR A 873 -42.01 -71.01 42.44
C THR A 873 -42.02 -69.65 43.14
N ALA A 874 -43.19 -69.14 43.54
CA ALA A 874 -43.27 -67.89 44.31
C ALA A 874 -42.47 -67.96 45.62
N ARG A 875 -42.30 -69.16 46.19
CA ARG A 875 -41.44 -69.40 47.35
C ARG A 875 -39.95 -69.18 47.07
N ASP A 876 -39.51 -69.29 45.82
CA ASP A 876 -38.13 -68.94 45.41
C ASP A 876 -37.96 -67.42 45.34
N PHE A 877 -38.93 -66.71 44.76
CA PHE A 877 -38.96 -65.24 44.75
C PHE A 877 -39.04 -64.64 46.17
N GLN A 878 -39.81 -65.26 47.07
CA GLN A 878 -39.93 -64.89 48.50
C GLN A 878 -38.65 -65.10 49.33
N LYS A 879 -37.69 -65.88 48.84
CA LYS A 879 -36.40 -66.14 49.50
C LYS A 879 -35.22 -65.45 48.82
N ALA A 880 -35.43 -64.92 47.62
CA ALA A 880 -34.46 -64.14 46.90
C ALA A 880 -34.48 -62.69 47.39
N MET A 881 -33.33 -62.03 47.30
CA MET A 881 -33.19 -60.61 47.55
C MET A 881 -33.73 -59.82 46.34
N PRO A 882 -34.75 -58.96 46.50
CA PRO A 882 -35.24 -58.10 45.44
C PRO A 882 -34.23 -56.98 45.13
N VAL A 883 -33.91 -56.80 43.85
CA VAL A 883 -33.01 -55.79 43.34
C VAL A 883 -33.80 -54.92 42.37
N ALA A 884 -33.92 -53.62 42.66
CA ALA A 884 -34.63 -52.68 41.81
C ALA A 884 -33.93 -52.54 40.44
N VAL A 885 -34.69 -52.70 39.37
CA VAL A 885 -34.24 -52.57 37.97
C VAL A 885 -35.28 -51.80 37.15
N LYS A 886 -34.93 -51.37 35.93
CA LYS A 886 -35.88 -50.66 35.07
C LYS A 886 -37.09 -51.55 34.77
N GLY A 887 -38.27 -51.15 35.27
CA GLY A 887 -39.54 -51.85 35.07
C GLY A 887 -39.95 -52.85 36.17
N GLY A 888 -39.21 -52.98 37.27
CA GLY A 888 -39.61 -53.82 38.40
C GLY A 888 -38.45 -54.30 39.26
N PHE A 889 -38.56 -55.51 39.78
CA PHE A 889 -37.53 -56.15 40.60
C PHE A 889 -36.95 -57.38 39.90
N ALA A 890 -35.62 -57.47 39.84
CA ALA A 890 -34.90 -58.73 39.63
C ALA A 890 -34.65 -59.40 40.99
N PHE A 891 -34.39 -60.71 41.01
CA PHE A 891 -34.36 -61.48 42.26
C PHE A 891 -33.07 -62.29 42.39
N ALA A 892 -32.24 -61.98 43.38
CA ALA A 892 -30.93 -62.60 43.63
C ALA A 892 -31.01 -63.67 44.72
N LEU A 893 -30.67 -64.93 44.42
CA LEU A 893 -30.64 -66.02 45.39
C LEU A 893 -29.33 -66.05 46.21
N GLY A 894 -28.26 -65.45 45.69
CA GLY A 894 -26.97 -65.34 46.35
C GLY A 894 -26.86 -64.13 47.28
N ASP A 895 -25.63 -63.68 47.50
CA ASP A 895 -25.35 -62.38 48.13
C ASP A 895 -25.18 -61.31 47.05
N VAL A 896 -25.86 -60.17 47.21
CA VAL A 896 -25.89 -59.08 46.23
C VAL A 896 -24.60 -58.26 46.21
N ASP A 897 -23.88 -58.23 47.34
CA ASP A 897 -22.58 -57.57 47.47
C ASP A 897 -21.42 -58.54 47.14
N GLY A 898 -21.72 -59.81 46.86
CA GLY A 898 -20.76 -60.88 46.61
C GLY A 898 -20.43 -61.12 45.13
N SER A 899 -19.45 -61.99 44.88
CA SER A 899 -18.99 -62.32 43.52
C SER A 899 -19.96 -63.18 42.68
N ALA A 900 -21.08 -63.63 43.26
CA ALA A 900 -22.07 -64.49 42.61
C ALA A 900 -23.50 -64.26 43.14
N PRO A 901 -24.20 -63.19 42.70
CA PRO A 901 -25.55 -62.87 43.18
C PRO A 901 -26.64 -63.86 42.73
N MET A 902 -26.37 -64.69 41.70
CA MET A 902 -27.25 -65.77 41.22
C MET A 902 -28.73 -65.33 41.03
N PHE A 903 -29.00 -64.56 39.99
CA PHE A 903 -30.36 -64.13 39.67
C PHE A 903 -31.28 -65.30 39.26
N ILE A 904 -32.54 -65.22 39.70
CA ILE A 904 -33.66 -65.99 39.13
C ILE A 904 -33.80 -65.55 37.66
N ALA A 905 -33.63 -66.52 36.74
CA ALA A 905 -33.52 -66.27 35.31
C ALA A 905 -34.29 -67.30 34.47
N ASP A 906 -34.57 -66.96 33.22
CA ASP A 906 -35.21 -67.83 32.23
C ASP A 906 -34.27 -68.97 31.74
N GLU A 907 -34.75 -69.77 30.77
CA GLU A 907 -33.96 -70.85 30.16
C GLU A 907 -32.72 -70.34 29.40
N ASN A 908 -32.74 -69.08 28.94
CA ASN A 908 -31.64 -68.42 28.22
C ASN A 908 -30.61 -67.80 29.18
N GLY A 909 -30.96 -67.58 30.45
CA GLY A 909 -30.14 -66.90 31.45
C GLY A 909 -30.44 -65.41 31.62
N ASN A 910 -31.54 -64.90 31.06
CA ASN A 910 -32.00 -63.52 31.28
C ASN A 910 -32.67 -63.42 32.67
N PRO A 911 -32.30 -62.46 33.54
CA PRO A 911 -32.97 -62.24 34.81
C PRO A 911 -34.46 -61.96 34.64
N LEU A 912 -35.29 -62.61 35.47
CA LEU A 912 -36.74 -62.36 35.49
C LEU A 912 -37.03 -61.11 36.31
N VAL A 913 -37.85 -60.22 35.73
CA VAL A 913 -38.26 -58.95 36.34
C VAL A 913 -39.74 -59.00 36.67
N LEU A 914 -40.11 -58.89 37.95
CA LEU A 914 -41.50 -58.74 38.37
C LEU A 914 -41.84 -57.27 38.58
N ASN A 915 -42.83 -56.78 37.85
CA ASN A 915 -43.39 -55.45 38.06
C ASN A 915 -44.46 -55.51 39.16
N LEU A 916 -44.03 -55.34 40.41
CA LEU A 916 -44.93 -55.37 41.57
C LEU A 916 -45.95 -54.22 41.55
N GLU A 917 -45.68 -53.10 40.89
CA GLU A 917 -46.63 -51.99 40.75
C GLU A 917 -47.81 -52.36 39.84
N ALA A 918 -47.52 -52.99 38.70
CA ALA A 918 -48.53 -53.53 37.78
C ALA A 918 -49.36 -54.66 38.41
N MET A 919 -48.82 -55.35 39.42
CA MET A 919 -49.53 -56.40 40.16
C MET A 919 -50.51 -55.86 41.22
N ARG A 920 -50.62 -54.54 41.43
CA ARG A 920 -51.55 -53.92 42.38
C ARG A 920 -52.98 -54.49 42.36
N PRO A 921 -53.65 -54.72 41.21
CA PRO A 921 -55.02 -55.23 41.19
C PRO A 921 -55.18 -56.62 41.81
N VAL A 922 -54.09 -57.39 41.92
CA VAL A 922 -54.07 -58.76 42.41
C VAL A 922 -53.49 -58.84 43.84
N LEU A 923 -52.52 -57.98 44.17
CA LEU A 923 -51.83 -58.02 45.47
C LEU A 923 -52.44 -57.09 46.53
N GLU A 924 -52.99 -55.92 46.19
CA GLU A 924 -53.65 -55.04 47.16
C GLU A 924 -54.84 -55.73 47.88
N PRO A 925 -55.69 -56.55 47.23
CA PRO A 925 -56.72 -57.33 47.94
C PRO A 925 -56.16 -58.36 48.94
N ARG A 926 -54.92 -58.82 48.75
CA ARG A 926 -54.25 -59.80 49.62
C ARG A 926 -53.48 -59.13 50.77
N VAL A 927 -52.97 -57.92 50.54
CA VAL A 927 -52.26 -57.10 51.54
C VAL A 927 -52.83 -55.68 51.52
N PRO A 928 -54.00 -55.44 52.13
CA PRO A 928 -54.65 -54.12 52.09
C PRO A 928 -53.78 -53.01 52.70
N GLY A 929 -53.71 -51.88 51.99
CA GLY A 929 -52.87 -50.73 52.33
C GLY A 929 -51.38 -50.95 52.06
N ALA A 930 -51.01 -51.90 51.19
CA ALA A 930 -49.63 -52.06 50.72
C ALA A 930 -49.27 -51.09 49.58
N TYR A 931 -50.27 -50.63 48.82
CA TYR A 931 -50.10 -49.61 47.78
C TYR A 931 -50.68 -48.25 48.21
N ARG A 932 -50.20 -47.19 47.55
CA ARG A 932 -50.60 -45.79 47.77
C ARG A 932 -51.89 -45.39 47.08
#